data_AF-A0AAV4F0G3-F1
#
_entry.id   AF-A0AAV4F0G3-F1
#
_cell.length_a   1.000
_cell.length_b   1.000
_cell.length_c   1.000
_cell.angle_alpha   90.00
_cell.angle_beta   90.00
_cell.angle_gamma   90.00
#
_symmetry.space_group_name_H-M   'P 1'
#
loop_
_entity.id
_entity.type
_entity.pdbx_description
1 polymer ?
#
loop_
_entity_poly.entity_id
_entity_poly.type
_entity_poly.pdbx_seq_one_letter_code
_entity_poly.pdbx_strand_id
1 'polypeptide(L)'
;MEYCPHGSLYTLLEQPENNFGLAEDEFLRVLTQVTAGVKHLRDNDIIHRDIKPGNILRSVAADGRSVFKLTDFGAARELQQDEEFLSLYGTDEYLHPHMYERAVLRKSRGQQFGCYVDLWSLGVTFYHTATGSLPFRPYGGRKNRDTMFRITAKKEHGVISGIQEVQDGPIKWSRDLPPTCTLSRGLQLLVTPFLASLLEKDPDKTVSFEEFFSQVDDISHRIAYDVFCPSSFSLLKVYTRPRDDMSLLRQLITDQTDILGGAQLLLHDGKVLVEESRNSVASLLTQVSSDNPIFVFNRLPEYKMFMKPAYGSFLDIPPETSVDTDYPLCKRNFAVLHSVRSSVKSLLLRNSLMTRAVKMYSSYVNQKNLRLQLSVSHVKRGCIESKIWKEQLFASLDIQVNMFKSLASSNLKPTNIDLSGRMNVLNTLQQAGHRDCQQLSASLQTKLEQALSLLQSLQSGQTMDTEWKPSIGCLPKDRCIQKMDIMIQKLQKIMTSFREDRNKRQLSNNDEQIHRFDKNKMKEICVTAQTLIEDDCTTKSVKLFKAFKQCYSRAVQIHDAGERLEMLVREMLQTQDRLVEKLRNSGKQCVQQSESCLQALNQPGAKLSCNGDAPEKKEASKSENGSDSWPELNGGSTTTSSTASSSRQNKLDLMLDKLQTTRTDLEEVTALLHENTSMMERFQMLHTQDGSEDLKSWEYVGNWYSYQLLDWFRMQV
;
A
#
# COMPACT_ATOMS: atom_id res chain seq x y z
N MET A 1 53.03 4.11 6.86
CA MET A 1 51.57 3.91 6.70
C MET A 1 50.83 4.84 7.64
N GLU A 2 49.57 5.12 7.37
CA GLU A 2 48.67 5.84 8.28
C GLU A 2 48.41 5.00 9.56
N TYR A 3 48.20 5.65 10.71
CA TYR A 3 47.82 4.97 11.95
C TYR A 3 46.30 4.92 12.10
N CYS A 4 45.73 3.72 12.23
CA CYS A 4 44.31 3.49 12.42
C CYS A 4 44.01 3.14 13.90
N PRO A 5 43.57 4.09 14.74
CA PRO A 5 43.49 3.89 16.19
C PRO A 5 42.39 2.92 16.67
N HIS A 6 41.46 2.50 15.80
CA HIS A 6 40.33 1.65 16.18
C HIS A 6 40.53 0.16 15.84
N GLY A 7 41.78 -0.26 15.60
CA GLY A 7 42.14 -1.64 15.30
C GLY A 7 41.71 -2.09 13.89
N SER A 8 41.27 -3.33 13.76
CA SER A 8 40.78 -3.90 12.51
C SER A 8 39.33 -4.38 12.62
N LEU A 9 38.74 -4.76 11.48
CA LEU A 9 37.42 -5.38 11.40
C LEU A 9 37.33 -6.66 12.25
N TYR A 10 38.44 -7.39 12.43
CA TYR A 10 38.52 -8.50 13.40
C TYR A 10 38.32 -8.02 14.84
N THR A 11 38.94 -6.89 15.23
CA THR A 11 38.73 -6.27 16.54
C THR A 11 37.27 -5.83 16.74
N LEU A 12 36.60 -5.39 15.67
CA LEU A 12 35.18 -5.03 15.69
C LEU A 12 34.28 -6.26 15.85
N LEU A 13 34.53 -7.35 15.12
CA LEU A 13 33.75 -8.61 15.19
C LEU A 13 33.95 -9.36 16.51
N GLU A 14 35.12 -9.23 17.15
CA GLU A 14 35.37 -9.75 18.50
C GLU A 14 34.62 -8.99 19.61
N GLN A 15 33.93 -7.87 19.32
CA GLN A 15 33.04 -7.22 20.27
C GLN A 15 31.77 -8.09 20.50
N PRO A 16 31.37 -8.38 21.75
CA PRO A 16 30.20 -9.23 22.04
C PRO A 16 28.90 -8.77 21.37
N GLU A 17 28.75 -7.48 21.14
CA GLU A 17 27.65 -6.84 20.42
C GLU A 17 27.50 -7.37 18.98
N ASN A 18 28.63 -7.71 18.33
CA ASN A 18 28.72 -8.10 16.92
C ASN A 18 28.83 -9.62 16.71
N ASN A 19 28.75 -10.40 17.80
CA ASN A 19 28.93 -11.87 17.83
C ASN A 19 27.80 -12.65 17.10
N PHE A 20 26.86 -11.94 16.46
CA PHE A 20 25.76 -12.44 15.63
C PHE A 20 25.67 -11.75 14.25
N GLY A 21 26.64 -10.89 13.93
CA GLY A 21 26.65 -10.00 12.77
C GLY A 21 26.80 -8.54 13.20
N LEU A 22 27.29 -7.70 12.30
CA LEU A 22 27.31 -6.24 12.49
C LEU A 22 25.89 -5.66 12.48
N ALA A 23 25.76 -4.39 12.86
CA ALA A 23 24.59 -3.60 12.48
C ALA A 23 24.52 -3.45 10.94
N GLU A 24 23.31 -3.37 10.39
CA GLU A 24 23.07 -3.44 8.95
C GLU A 24 23.74 -2.30 8.15
N ASP A 25 23.73 -1.10 8.73
CA ASP A 25 24.41 0.08 8.21
C ASP A 25 25.94 -0.10 8.22
N GLU A 26 26.53 -0.62 9.30
CA GLU A 26 27.97 -0.90 9.35
C GLU A 26 28.37 -2.05 8.41
N PHE A 27 27.52 -3.07 8.25
CA PHE A 27 27.72 -4.14 7.26
C PHE A 27 27.77 -3.58 5.82
N LEU A 28 26.79 -2.76 5.43
CA LEU A 28 26.77 -2.12 4.11
C LEU A 28 28.01 -1.23 3.90
N ARG A 29 28.49 -0.56 4.95
CA ARG A 29 29.69 0.28 4.88
C ARG A 29 30.97 -0.53 4.74
N VAL A 30 31.09 -1.69 5.38
CA VAL A 30 32.17 -2.66 5.09
C VAL A 30 32.07 -3.14 3.65
N LEU A 31 30.88 -3.54 3.18
CA LEU A 31 30.64 -4.04 1.84
C LEU A 31 31.11 -3.05 0.77
N THR A 32 30.65 -1.80 0.81
CA THR A 32 31.04 -0.77 -0.16
C THR A 32 32.52 -0.39 -0.04
N GLN A 33 33.05 -0.15 1.16
CA GLN A 33 34.42 0.38 1.32
C GLN A 33 35.51 -0.67 1.04
N VAL A 34 35.30 -1.93 1.45
CA VAL A 34 36.22 -3.03 1.10
C VAL A 34 36.19 -3.27 -0.41
N THR A 35 35.01 -3.27 -1.03
CA THR A 35 34.88 -3.44 -2.49
C THR A 35 35.55 -2.31 -3.27
N ALA A 36 35.40 -1.05 -2.83
CA ALA A 36 36.12 0.08 -3.43
C ALA A 36 37.65 -0.05 -3.32
N GLY A 37 38.15 -0.55 -2.17
CA GLY A 37 39.57 -0.88 -2.00
C GLY A 37 40.05 -1.98 -2.95
N VAL A 38 39.27 -3.06 -3.10
CA VAL A 38 39.58 -4.15 -4.03
C VAL A 38 39.52 -3.70 -5.49
N LYS A 39 38.55 -2.84 -5.83
CA LYS A 39 38.49 -2.21 -7.15
C LYS A 39 39.75 -1.40 -7.43
N HIS A 40 40.20 -0.58 -6.49
CA HIS A 40 41.44 0.18 -6.66
C HIS A 40 42.67 -0.70 -6.88
N LEU A 41 42.79 -1.85 -6.20
CA LEU A 41 43.86 -2.82 -6.47
C LEU A 41 43.73 -3.43 -7.87
N ARG A 42 42.52 -3.84 -8.28
CA ARG A 42 42.27 -4.43 -9.60
C ARG A 42 42.50 -3.45 -10.75
N ASP A 43 42.15 -2.17 -10.56
CA ASP A 43 42.40 -1.09 -11.51
C ASP A 43 43.90 -0.72 -11.63
N ASN A 44 44.76 -1.28 -10.76
CA ASN A 44 46.22 -1.19 -10.81
C ASN A 44 46.88 -2.58 -11.01
N ASP A 45 46.14 -3.57 -11.55
CA ASP A 45 46.60 -4.95 -11.81
C ASP A 45 47.12 -5.74 -10.57
N ILE A 46 46.70 -5.40 -9.35
CA ILE A 46 47.13 -6.06 -8.10
C ILE A 46 46.07 -7.05 -7.55
N ILE A 47 46.52 -8.23 -7.10
CA ILE A 47 45.77 -9.20 -6.28
C ILE A 47 46.33 -9.18 -4.86
N HIS A 48 45.48 -9.20 -3.83
CA HIS A 48 45.88 -9.10 -2.42
C HIS A 48 46.25 -10.46 -1.78
N ARG A 49 45.50 -11.52 -2.11
CA ARG A 49 45.69 -12.94 -1.69
C ARG A 49 45.59 -13.25 -0.19
N ASP A 50 45.27 -12.27 0.65
CA ASP A 50 45.09 -12.43 2.11
C ASP A 50 44.02 -11.47 2.67
N ILE A 51 42.90 -11.32 1.95
CA ILE A 51 41.77 -10.50 2.38
C ILE A 51 41.06 -11.20 3.54
N LYS A 52 41.07 -10.56 4.72
CA LYS A 52 40.41 -11.05 5.94
C LYS A 52 40.11 -9.90 6.90
N PRO A 53 39.22 -10.06 7.90
CA PRO A 53 38.94 -9.04 8.90
C PRO A 53 40.16 -8.51 9.66
N GLY A 54 41.26 -9.28 9.76
CA GLY A 54 42.52 -8.82 10.34
C GLY A 54 43.20 -7.72 9.51
N ASN A 55 43.12 -7.82 8.18
CA ASN A 55 43.81 -6.96 7.20
C ASN A 55 42.92 -5.82 6.68
N ILE A 56 41.74 -5.64 7.29
CA ILE A 56 40.83 -4.51 7.04
C ILE A 56 40.89 -3.62 8.28
N LEU A 57 41.69 -2.55 8.23
CA LEU A 57 41.84 -1.59 9.32
C LEU A 57 40.59 -0.72 9.49
N ARG A 58 40.33 -0.26 10.71
CA ARG A 58 39.23 0.64 11.07
C ARG A 58 39.78 1.96 11.61
N SER A 59 39.31 3.04 11.02
CA SER A 59 39.38 4.42 11.55
C SER A 59 37.96 4.95 11.75
N VAL A 60 37.80 6.16 12.28
CA VAL A 60 36.48 6.82 12.44
C VAL A 60 36.63 8.25 11.92
N ALA A 61 35.72 8.68 11.04
CA ALA A 61 35.71 10.02 10.46
C ALA A 61 35.07 11.04 11.42
N ALA A 62 35.19 12.33 11.08
CA ALA A 62 34.68 13.44 11.91
C ALA A 62 33.15 13.45 12.09
N ASP A 63 32.41 12.74 11.23
CA ASP A 63 30.96 12.49 11.33
C ASP A 63 30.59 11.30 12.24
N GLY A 64 31.59 10.68 12.89
CA GLY A 64 31.44 9.52 13.76
C GLY A 64 31.36 8.17 13.03
N ARG A 65 31.43 8.13 11.70
CA ARG A 65 31.27 6.89 10.92
C ARG A 65 32.61 6.18 10.68
N SER A 66 32.61 4.84 10.72
CA SER A 66 33.83 4.02 10.58
C SER A 66 34.39 4.06 9.15
N VAL A 67 35.68 4.34 8.94
CA VAL A 67 36.31 4.23 7.62
C VAL A 67 37.22 3.00 7.61
N PHE A 68 36.90 2.06 6.71
CA PHE A 68 37.61 0.80 6.51
C PHE A 68 38.66 0.92 5.40
N LYS A 69 39.85 0.34 5.61
CA LYS A 69 40.99 0.42 4.68
C LYS A 69 41.71 -0.94 4.61
N LEU A 70 42.10 -1.37 3.41
CA LEU A 70 42.94 -2.57 3.23
C LEU A 70 44.39 -2.31 3.67
N THR A 71 45.07 -3.34 4.16
CA THR A 71 46.48 -3.32 4.57
C THR A 71 47.13 -4.70 4.46
N ASP A 72 48.42 -4.79 4.79
CA ASP A 72 49.22 -6.02 4.74
C ASP A 72 49.29 -6.66 3.34
N PHE A 73 49.85 -5.89 2.41
CA PHE A 73 50.17 -6.32 1.06
C PHE A 73 51.38 -7.26 0.97
N GLY A 74 51.86 -7.83 2.10
CA GLY A 74 52.98 -8.79 2.09
C GLY A 74 52.70 -10.05 1.25
N ALA A 75 51.42 -10.42 1.14
CA ALA A 75 50.96 -11.51 0.27
C ALA A 75 50.62 -11.06 -1.18
N ALA A 76 50.60 -9.77 -1.50
CA ALA A 76 50.09 -9.25 -2.76
C ALA A 76 51.05 -9.47 -3.97
N ARG A 77 50.50 -9.49 -5.18
CA ARG A 77 51.24 -9.58 -6.46
C ARG A 77 50.52 -8.89 -7.61
N GLU A 78 51.29 -8.53 -8.63
CA GLU A 78 50.80 -8.08 -9.94
C GLU A 78 50.24 -9.27 -10.76
N LEU A 79 49.22 -9.00 -11.57
CA LEU A 79 48.51 -9.99 -12.41
C LEU A 79 49.35 -10.55 -13.57
N GLN A 80 50.39 -9.83 -13.99
CA GLN A 80 51.15 -10.12 -15.22
C GLN A 80 52.38 -11.03 -14.98
N GLN A 81 52.56 -11.55 -13.76
CA GLN A 81 53.67 -12.46 -13.42
C GLN A 81 53.23 -13.93 -13.57
N ASP A 82 53.58 -14.54 -14.69
CA ASP A 82 53.43 -15.99 -14.98
C ASP A 82 54.39 -16.89 -14.16
N GLU A 83 54.59 -16.60 -12.87
CA GLU A 83 55.38 -17.45 -11.97
C GLU A 83 54.53 -18.56 -11.32
N GLU A 84 55.10 -19.76 -11.17
CA GLU A 84 54.46 -20.80 -10.36
C GLU A 84 54.33 -20.37 -8.89
N PHE A 85 53.12 -20.48 -8.35
CA PHE A 85 52.73 -20.02 -7.01
C PHE A 85 53.37 -20.82 -5.85
N LEU A 86 54.69 -20.72 -5.69
CA LEU A 86 55.49 -21.50 -4.74
C LEU A 86 55.40 -21.00 -3.28
N SER A 87 55.05 -19.74 -3.05
CA SER A 87 55.10 -19.09 -1.72
C SER A 87 53.80 -19.23 -0.91
N LEU A 88 53.91 -19.70 0.33
CA LEU A 88 52.80 -20.09 1.21
C LEU A 88 52.30 -18.94 2.10
N TYR A 89 51.18 -18.29 1.76
CA TYR A 89 50.57 -17.22 2.56
C TYR A 89 49.05 -17.34 2.68
N GLY A 90 48.49 -16.72 3.72
CA GLY A 90 47.07 -16.70 4.03
C GLY A 90 46.73 -17.21 5.44
N THR A 91 45.50 -16.97 5.89
CA THR A 91 44.96 -17.53 7.14
C THR A 91 43.98 -18.67 6.83
N ASP A 92 44.24 -19.87 7.37
CA ASP A 92 43.53 -21.14 7.10
C ASP A 92 42.02 -20.99 6.87
N GLU A 93 41.34 -20.21 7.71
CA GLU A 93 39.88 -20.06 7.70
C GLU A 93 39.30 -19.27 6.50
N TYR A 94 40.11 -18.51 5.74
CA TYR A 94 39.67 -17.61 4.67
C TYR A 94 40.18 -18.00 3.26
N LEU A 95 40.99 -19.07 3.16
CA LEU A 95 41.59 -19.51 1.90
C LEU A 95 40.58 -20.24 0.99
N HIS A 96 40.70 -20.00 -0.32
CA HIS A 96 40.00 -20.78 -1.35
C HIS A 96 40.41 -22.27 -1.30
N PRO A 97 39.49 -23.26 -1.45
CA PRO A 97 39.79 -24.68 -1.29
C PRO A 97 41.02 -25.19 -2.06
N HIS A 98 41.28 -24.72 -3.28
CA HIS A 98 42.50 -25.11 -4.02
C HIS A 98 43.79 -24.57 -3.40
N MET A 99 43.77 -23.35 -2.84
CA MET A 99 44.90 -22.84 -2.06
C MET A 99 45.01 -23.53 -0.70
N TYR A 100 43.90 -23.92 -0.08
CA TYR A 100 43.92 -24.72 1.15
C TYR A 100 44.58 -26.10 0.92
N GLU A 101 44.26 -26.79 -0.18
CA GLU A 101 44.90 -28.07 -0.53
C GLU A 101 46.42 -27.96 -0.75
N ARG A 102 46.87 -26.90 -1.45
CA ARG A 102 48.31 -26.65 -1.66
C ARG A 102 49.02 -26.17 -0.40
N ALA A 103 48.45 -25.21 0.32
CA ALA A 103 49.14 -24.49 1.39
C ALA A 103 49.02 -25.15 2.77
N VAL A 104 47.82 -25.65 3.11
CA VAL A 104 47.53 -26.21 4.44
C VAL A 104 47.71 -27.72 4.45
N LEU A 105 47.31 -28.42 3.37
CA LEU A 105 47.48 -29.87 3.23
C LEU A 105 48.76 -30.30 2.47
N ARG A 106 49.54 -29.34 1.95
CA ARG A 106 50.83 -29.57 1.24
C ARG A 106 50.76 -30.54 0.06
N LYS A 107 49.61 -30.64 -0.63
CA LYS A 107 49.48 -31.52 -1.80
C LYS A 107 49.91 -30.79 -3.07
N SER A 108 50.76 -31.46 -3.85
CA SER A 108 51.31 -30.91 -5.09
C SER A 108 50.36 -31.10 -6.26
N ARG A 109 49.86 -29.99 -6.83
CA ARG A 109 49.17 -29.93 -8.13
C ARG A 109 49.64 -28.68 -8.88
N GLY A 110 50.00 -28.85 -10.16
CA GLY A 110 50.42 -27.78 -11.06
C GLY A 110 49.24 -26.95 -11.57
N GLN A 111 48.42 -26.41 -10.66
CA GLN A 111 47.39 -25.43 -10.99
C GLN A 111 47.90 -24.02 -10.65
N GLN A 112 47.77 -23.11 -11.61
CA GLN A 112 47.88 -21.67 -11.39
C GLN A 112 46.64 -21.18 -10.60
N PHE A 113 46.81 -20.13 -9.79
CA PHE A 113 45.69 -19.53 -9.05
C PHE A 113 45.30 -18.19 -9.69
N GLY A 114 44.09 -18.13 -10.24
CA GLY A 114 43.55 -16.89 -10.78
C GLY A 114 43.12 -15.89 -9.68
N CYS A 115 42.77 -14.68 -10.11
CA CYS A 115 42.29 -13.61 -9.23
C CYS A 115 41.00 -13.95 -8.44
N TYR A 116 40.26 -15.00 -8.81
CA TYR A 116 39.06 -15.47 -8.11
C TYR A 116 39.28 -15.85 -6.63
N VAL A 117 40.53 -16.08 -6.20
CA VAL A 117 40.83 -16.36 -4.78
C VAL A 117 40.39 -15.21 -3.88
N ASP A 118 40.63 -13.95 -4.28
CA ASP A 118 40.24 -12.78 -3.48
C ASP A 118 38.71 -12.69 -3.35
N LEU A 119 37.95 -13.11 -4.37
CA LEU A 119 36.48 -13.18 -4.33
C LEU A 119 35.98 -14.20 -3.28
N TRP A 120 36.62 -15.36 -3.17
CA TRP A 120 36.32 -16.32 -2.10
C TRP A 120 36.63 -15.74 -0.72
N SER A 121 37.80 -15.15 -0.53
CA SER A 121 38.21 -14.56 0.75
C SER A 121 37.33 -13.36 1.15
N LEU A 122 36.85 -12.59 0.18
CA LEU A 122 35.79 -11.59 0.34
C LEU A 122 34.46 -12.24 0.75
N GLY A 123 34.01 -13.30 0.08
CA GLY A 123 32.80 -14.03 0.44
C GLY A 123 32.80 -14.55 1.88
N VAL A 124 33.93 -15.13 2.32
CA VAL A 124 34.12 -15.57 3.73
C VAL A 124 34.12 -14.38 4.68
N THR A 125 34.78 -13.27 4.31
CA THR A 125 34.81 -12.03 5.10
C THR A 125 33.42 -11.42 5.26
N PHE A 126 32.67 -11.27 4.17
CA PHE A 126 31.32 -10.70 4.18
C PHE A 126 30.32 -11.59 4.93
N TYR A 127 30.37 -12.91 4.75
CA TYR A 127 29.59 -13.85 5.57
C TYR A 127 29.91 -13.69 7.07
N HIS A 128 31.19 -13.56 7.42
CA HIS A 128 31.61 -13.36 8.81
C HIS A 128 31.06 -12.03 9.37
N THR A 129 31.08 -10.94 8.60
CA THR A 129 30.45 -9.67 9.02
C THR A 129 28.94 -9.70 9.11
N ALA A 130 28.26 -10.49 8.28
CA ALA A 130 26.80 -10.63 8.30
C ALA A 130 26.30 -11.49 9.48
N THR A 131 27.14 -12.36 10.05
CA THR A 131 26.67 -13.41 10.98
C THR A 131 27.47 -13.56 12.28
N GLY A 132 28.61 -12.88 12.43
CA GLY A 132 29.49 -13.03 13.59
C GLY A 132 30.08 -14.45 13.72
N SER A 133 30.15 -15.20 12.61
CA SER A 133 30.69 -16.55 12.57
C SER A 133 31.20 -16.91 11.17
N LEU A 134 32.17 -17.82 11.10
CA LEU A 134 32.67 -18.34 9.82
C LEU A 134 31.62 -19.24 9.12
N PRO A 135 31.56 -19.23 7.76
CA PRO A 135 30.62 -20.04 6.99
C PRO A 135 30.94 -21.54 7.08
N PHE A 136 32.22 -21.90 7.07
CA PHE A 136 32.70 -23.28 7.06
C PHE A 136 33.37 -23.60 8.39
N ARG A 137 32.80 -24.54 9.15
CA ARG A 137 33.21 -24.82 10.53
C ARG A 137 33.21 -26.34 10.82
N PRO A 138 34.39 -26.99 10.85
CA PRO A 138 34.51 -28.39 11.28
C PRO A 138 34.41 -28.51 12.81
N TYR A 139 34.07 -29.70 13.31
CA TYR A 139 34.12 -29.97 14.75
C TYR A 139 35.56 -29.89 15.27
N GLY A 140 35.75 -29.33 16.46
CA GLY A 140 37.08 -28.99 17.01
C GLY A 140 37.71 -27.73 16.41
N GLY A 141 37.02 -27.05 15.48
CA GLY A 141 37.50 -25.83 14.83
C GLY A 141 38.74 -26.06 13.95
N ARG A 142 39.53 -25.00 13.74
CA ARG A 142 40.64 -24.94 12.75
C ARG A 142 41.71 -26.04 12.86
N LYS A 143 41.77 -26.78 13.98
CA LYS A 143 42.66 -27.94 14.13
C LYS A 143 42.28 -29.09 13.17
N ASN A 144 41.00 -29.22 12.84
CA ASN A 144 40.46 -30.30 12.00
C ASN A 144 40.55 -29.95 10.50
N ARG A 145 41.79 -29.90 10.00
CA ARG A 145 42.14 -29.37 8.67
C ARG A 145 41.53 -30.19 7.52
N ASP A 146 41.56 -31.52 7.62
CA ASP A 146 40.96 -32.40 6.61
C ASP A 146 39.44 -32.24 6.52
N THR A 147 38.75 -31.98 7.64
CA THR A 147 37.30 -31.69 7.59
C THR A 147 37.03 -30.28 7.07
N MET A 148 37.87 -29.29 7.36
CA MET A 148 37.75 -27.95 6.74
C MET A 148 37.88 -28.02 5.21
N PHE A 149 38.86 -28.78 4.71
CA PHE A 149 38.98 -29.05 3.27
C PHE A 149 37.79 -29.85 2.74
N ARG A 150 37.33 -30.87 3.46
CA ARG A 150 36.13 -31.65 3.08
C ARG A 150 34.88 -30.77 2.96
N ILE A 151 34.69 -29.80 3.86
CA ILE A 151 33.59 -28.84 3.80
C ILE A 151 33.74 -27.93 2.57
N THR A 152 34.88 -27.25 2.43
CA THR A 152 35.08 -26.25 1.35
C THR A 152 35.10 -26.88 -0.05
N ALA A 153 35.69 -28.07 -0.22
CA ALA A 153 35.78 -28.75 -1.51
C ALA A 153 34.52 -29.57 -1.89
N LYS A 154 33.76 -30.13 -0.92
CA LYS A 154 32.55 -30.92 -1.21
C LYS A 154 31.23 -30.14 -1.20
N LYS A 155 31.24 -28.83 -0.91
CA LYS A 155 30.02 -28.01 -1.05
C LYS A 155 29.41 -28.14 -2.45
N GLU A 156 28.10 -27.92 -2.53
CA GLU A 156 27.38 -27.76 -3.79
C GLU A 156 27.47 -26.32 -4.31
N HIS A 157 27.01 -26.11 -5.55
CA HIS A 157 26.73 -24.77 -6.06
C HIS A 157 25.61 -24.11 -5.25
N GLY A 158 25.78 -22.83 -4.91
CA GLY A 158 24.81 -22.03 -4.16
C GLY A 158 24.69 -22.33 -2.66
N VAL A 159 25.62 -23.09 -2.07
CA VAL A 159 25.69 -23.34 -0.62
C VAL A 159 26.68 -22.36 0.02
N ILE A 160 26.21 -21.54 0.96
CA ILE A 160 27.00 -20.46 1.60
C ILE A 160 27.60 -20.84 2.96
N SER A 161 27.17 -21.95 3.57
CA SER A 161 27.76 -22.41 4.83
C SER A 161 27.70 -23.93 5.00
N GLY A 162 28.61 -24.46 5.82
CA GLY A 162 28.76 -25.89 6.12
C GLY A 162 29.34 -26.09 7.52
N ILE A 163 28.52 -26.57 8.45
CA ILE A 163 28.82 -26.61 9.89
C ILE A 163 28.74 -28.05 10.39
N GLN A 164 29.77 -28.52 11.07
CA GLN A 164 29.79 -29.81 11.77
C GLN A 164 29.72 -29.58 13.29
N GLU A 165 28.59 -29.95 13.90
CA GLU A 165 28.30 -29.65 15.32
C GLU A 165 28.86 -30.67 16.32
N VAL A 166 29.07 -31.92 15.90
CA VAL A 166 29.56 -33.02 16.73
C VAL A 166 30.71 -33.74 16.04
N GLN A 167 31.58 -34.39 16.83
CA GLN A 167 32.73 -35.10 16.28
C GLN A 167 32.28 -36.18 15.28
N ASP A 168 32.91 -36.17 14.10
CA ASP A 168 32.67 -37.10 12.98
C ASP A 168 31.22 -37.19 12.48
N GLY A 169 30.33 -36.29 12.95
CA GLY A 169 28.95 -36.18 12.50
C GLY A 169 28.80 -35.54 11.11
N PRO A 170 27.56 -35.49 10.59
CA PRO A 170 27.27 -34.90 9.29
C PRO A 170 27.54 -33.39 9.26
N ILE A 171 27.86 -32.87 8.07
CA ILE A 171 27.96 -31.43 7.81
C ILE A 171 26.55 -30.92 7.52
N LYS A 172 26.06 -29.97 8.33
CA LYS A 172 24.85 -29.21 8.03
C LYS A 172 25.20 -28.11 7.03
N TRP A 173 24.72 -28.26 5.80
CA TRP A 173 24.83 -27.26 4.75
C TRP A 173 23.66 -26.29 4.81
N SER A 174 23.89 -25.00 4.50
CA SER A 174 22.81 -24.03 4.31
C SER A 174 23.02 -23.17 3.06
N ARG A 175 21.89 -22.87 2.40
CA ARG A 175 21.77 -21.91 1.30
C ARG A 175 21.33 -20.52 1.83
N ASP A 176 20.67 -20.49 2.99
CA ASP A 176 20.25 -19.27 3.70
C ASP A 176 21.25 -18.87 4.80
N LEU A 177 21.23 -17.57 5.14
CA LEU A 177 21.87 -17.00 6.33
C LEU A 177 21.22 -17.56 7.62
N PRO A 178 21.97 -17.71 8.73
CA PRO A 178 21.46 -18.31 9.96
C PRO A 178 20.34 -17.45 10.60
N PRO A 179 19.34 -18.04 11.28
CA PRO A 179 18.25 -17.30 11.93
C PRO A 179 18.65 -16.30 13.02
N THR A 180 19.93 -16.31 13.45
CA THR A 180 20.51 -15.34 14.39
C THR A 180 21.09 -14.10 13.70
N CYS A 181 21.14 -14.07 12.36
CA CYS A 181 21.64 -12.95 11.56
C CYS A 181 20.85 -11.67 11.86
N THR A 182 21.57 -10.56 12.06
CA THR A 182 21.01 -9.24 12.41
C THR A 182 20.47 -8.44 11.22
N LEU A 183 20.83 -8.82 9.99
CA LEU A 183 20.39 -8.13 8.76
C LEU A 183 18.88 -8.36 8.52
N SER A 184 18.18 -7.33 8.04
CA SER A 184 16.76 -7.40 7.69
C SER A 184 16.51 -8.39 6.54
N ARG A 185 15.31 -8.99 6.46
CA ARG A 185 15.00 -9.97 5.41
C ARG A 185 15.14 -9.38 4.00
N GLY A 186 14.77 -8.12 3.79
CA GLY A 186 15.00 -7.40 2.54
C GLY A 186 16.47 -7.36 2.11
N LEU A 187 17.41 -7.11 3.04
CA LEU A 187 18.84 -7.17 2.70
C LEU A 187 19.35 -8.61 2.58
N GLN A 188 18.85 -9.55 3.40
CA GLN A 188 19.21 -10.98 3.26
C GLN A 188 18.87 -11.52 1.87
N LEU A 189 17.74 -11.11 1.27
CA LEU A 189 17.34 -11.52 -0.08
C LEU A 189 18.33 -11.06 -1.16
N LEU A 190 19.06 -9.96 -0.94
CA LEU A 190 20.11 -9.47 -1.84
C LEU A 190 21.48 -10.10 -1.53
N VAL A 191 21.84 -10.17 -0.25
CA VAL A 191 23.16 -10.61 0.22
C VAL A 191 23.34 -12.14 0.11
N THR A 192 22.27 -12.93 0.24
CA THR A 192 22.35 -14.40 0.15
C THR A 192 22.80 -14.89 -1.23
N PRO A 193 22.18 -14.51 -2.37
CA PRO A 193 22.67 -14.91 -3.70
C PRO A 193 24.04 -14.29 -4.04
N PHE A 194 24.33 -13.08 -3.58
CA PHE A 194 25.64 -12.44 -3.71
C PHE A 194 26.75 -13.27 -3.02
N LEU A 195 26.56 -13.68 -1.76
CA LEU A 195 27.48 -14.57 -1.04
C LEU A 195 27.59 -15.94 -1.72
N ALA A 196 26.51 -16.45 -2.31
CA ALA A 196 26.52 -17.71 -3.07
C ALA A 196 27.37 -17.66 -4.35
N SER A 197 27.49 -16.49 -4.99
CA SER A 197 28.33 -16.28 -6.18
C SER A 197 29.83 -16.13 -5.84
N LEU A 198 30.14 -15.50 -4.70
CA LEU A 198 31.51 -15.34 -4.18
C LEU A 198 32.05 -16.64 -3.55
N LEU A 199 31.21 -17.36 -2.81
CA LEU A 199 31.55 -18.65 -2.21
C LEU A 199 31.37 -19.78 -3.22
N GLU A 200 31.97 -19.65 -4.40
CA GLU A 200 32.08 -20.74 -5.38
C GLU A 200 33.51 -21.28 -5.48
N LYS A 201 33.65 -22.61 -5.52
CA LYS A 201 34.93 -23.34 -5.55
C LYS A 201 35.41 -23.68 -6.97
N ASP A 202 34.56 -23.41 -7.94
CA ASP A 202 34.63 -23.86 -9.33
C ASP A 202 34.86 -22.61 -10.20
N PRO A 203 36.09 -22.37 -10.70
CA PRO A 203 36.44 -21.12 -11.39
C PRO A 203 35.56 -20.81 -12.60
N ASP A 204 35.04 -21.83 -13.28
CA ASP A 204 34.17 -21.67 -14.45
C ASP A 204 32.73 -21.25 -14.08
N LYS A 205 32.42 -21.17 -12.78
CA LYS A 205 31.10 -20.81 -12.22
C LYS A 205 31.17 -19.71 -11.16
N THR A 206 32.36 -19.18 -10.89
CA THR A 206 32.53 -18.04 -9.98
C THR A 206 32.17 -16.73 -10.70
N VAL A 207 31.72 -15.74 -9.93
CA VAL A 207 31.38 -14.42 -10.47
C VAL A 207 32.64 -13.69 -10.98
N SER A 208 32.54 -12.96 -12.08
CA SER A 208 33.64 -12.10 -12.54
C SER A 208 33.82 -10.88 -11.61
N PHE A 209 34.98 -10.21 -11.67
CA PHE A 209 35.17 -8.96 -10.91
C PHE A 209 34.20 -7.86 -11.34
N GLU A 210 33.85 -7.77 -12.63
CA GLU A 210 32.91 -6.77 -13.15
C GLU A 210 31.49 -7.00 -12.63
N GLU A 211 31.01 -8.24 -12.66
CA GLU A 211 29.72 -8.62 -12.06
C GLU A 211 29.72 -8.44 -10.55
N PHE A 212 30.81 -8.77 -9.86
CA PHE A 212 30.98 -8.55 -8.41
C PHE A 212 30.85 -7.06 -8.06
N PHE A 213 31.58 -6.18 -8.78
CA PHE A 213 31.46 -4.73 -8.59
C PHE A 213 30.04 -4.24 -8.90
N SER A 214 29.42 -4.72 -9.98
CA SER A 214 28.04 -4.36 -10.34
C SER A 214 26.99 -4.83 -9.33
N GLN A 215 27.20 -5.98 -8.66
CA GLN A 215 26.30 -6.46 -7.61
C GLN A 215 26.41 -5.63 -6.33
N VAL A 216 27.63 -5.23 -5.94
CA VAL A 216 27.83 -4.33 -4.79
C VAL A 216 27.29 -2.94 -5.09
N ASP A 217 27.44 -2.45 -6.31
CA ASP A 217 26.87 -1.17 -6.76
C ASP A 217 25.33 -1.19 -6.67
N ASP A 218 24.67 -2.21 -7.24
CA ASP A 218 23.22 -2.39 -7.14
C ASP A 218 22.72 -2.50 -5.69
N ILE A 219 23.44 -3.23 -4.82
CA ILE A 219 23.07 -3.35 -3.41
C ILE A 219 23.22 -2.01 -2.67
N SER A 220 24.29 -1.25 -2.95
CA SER A 220 24.60 -0.02 -2.22
C SER A 220 23.85 1.23 -2.71
N HIS A 221 23.37 1.25 -3.96
CA HIS A 221 22.53 2.30 -4.51
C HIS A 221 21.01 2.11 -4.27
N ARG A 222 20.60 1.05 -3.55
CA ARG A 222 19.20 0.84 -3.17
C ARG A 222 18.76 1.71 -1.99
N ILE A 223 17.57 2.29 -2.13
CA ILE A 223 16.84 3.00 -1.08
C ILE A 223 16.10 1.96 -0.23
N ALA A 224 16.38 1.97 1.08
CA ALA A 224 15.72 1.11 2.06
C ALA A 224 14.51 1.84 2.68
N TYR A 225 13.31 1.28 2.48
CA TYR A 225 12.08 1.74 3.10
C TYR A 225 11.71 0.89 4.31
N ASP A 226 11.49 1.52 5.47
CA ASP A 226 10.90 0.87 6.63
C ASP A 226 9.38 0.68 6.41
N VAL A 227 8.90 -0.56 6.56
CA VAL A 227 7.54 -0.97 6.23
C VAL A 227 6.93 -1.75 7.39
N PHE A 228 5.85 -1.24 7.98
CA PHE A 228 5.15 -1.86 9.11
C PHE A 228 3.87 -2.58 8.66
N CYS A 229 3.69 -3.82 9.11
CA CYS A 229 2.54 -4.66 8.78
C CYS A 229 1.76 -5.00 10.07
N PRO A 230 0.69 -4.24 10.39
CA PRO A 230 -0.14 -4.49 11.57
C PRO A 230 -0.76 -5.90 11.61
N SER A 231 -1.07 -6.49 10.45
CA SER A 231 -1.67 -7.82 10.30
C SER A 231 -0.81 -8.98 10.81
N SER A 232 0.52 -8.80 10.89
CA SER A 232 1.50 -9.79 11.35
C SER A 232 2.37 -9.32 12.53
N PHE A 233 2.23 -8.05 12.95
CA PHE A 233 3.11 -7.39 13.94
C PHE A 233 4.60 -7.35 13.51
N SER A 234 4.86 -7.23 12.20
CA SER A 234 6.22 -7.12 11.66
C SER A 234 6.58 -5.69 11.27
N LEU A 235 7.87 -5.37 11.42
CA LEU A 235 8.52 -4.21 10.81
C LEU A 235 9.61 -4.79 9.90
N LEU A 236 9.61 -4.35 8.65
CA LEU A 236 10.42 -4.85 7.54
C LEU A 236 11.26 -3.71 6.98
N LYS A 237 12.27 -4.07 6.19
CA LYS A 237 12.90 -3.15 5.24
C LYS A 237 12.72 -3.67 3.83
N VAL A 238 12.41 -2.77 2.90
CA VAL A 238 12.24 -3.07 1.48
C VAL A 238 13.25 -2.26 0.68
N TYR A 239 14.10 -2.92 -0.10
CA TYR A 239 15.25 -2.33 -0.78
C TYR A 239 14.98 -2.14 -2.29
N THR A 240 14.58 -0.93 -2.66
CA THR A 240 14.22 -0.53 -4.04
C THR A 240 15.36 0.26 -4.70
N ARG A 241 15.44 0.27 -6.03
CA ARG A 241 16.27 1.21 -6.78
C ARG A 241 15.55 2.56 -6.93
N PRO A 242 16.25 3.69 -7.10
CA PRO A 242 15.62 5.02 -7.22
C PRO A 242 14.62 5.20 -8.39
N ARG A 243 14.65 4.28 -9.37
CA ARG A 243 13.77 4.27 -10.55
C ARG A 243 12.59 3.31 -10.43
N ASP A 244 12.54 2.47 -9.39
CA ASP A 244 11.48 1.49 -9.23
C ASP A 244 10.14 2.16 -8.89
N ASP A 245 9.04 1.51 -9.27
CA ASP A 245 7.67 2.01 -9.13
C ASP A 245 6.89 1.34 -7.98
N MET A 246 5.64 1.79 -7.79
CA MET A 246 4.75 1.26 -6.77
C MET A 246 4.36 -0.21 -6.99
N SER A 247 4.44 -0.74 -8.22
CA SER A 247 4.16 -2.14 -8.52
C SER A 247 5.27 -3.05 -7.98
N LEU A 248 6.53 -2.67 -8.18
CA LEU A 248 7.67 -3.43 -7.66
C LEU A 248 7.78 -3.30 -6.15
N LEU A 249 7.47 -2.14 -5.56
CA LEU A 249 7.35 -2.00 -4.11
C LEU A 249 6.32 -2.98 -3.53
N ARG A 250 5.15 -3.10 -4.16
CA ARG A 250 4.10 -4.06 -3.76
C ARG A 250 4.59 -5.50 -3.87
N GLN A 251 5.32 -5.86 -4.93
CA GLN A 251 5.93 -7.19 -5.08
C GLN A 251 6.94 -7.48 -3.97
N LEU A 252 7.90 -6.58 -3.72
CA LEU A 252 8.93 -6.76 -2.69
C LEU A 252 8.36 -6.76 -1.25
N ILE A 253 7.15 -6.22 -1.05
CA ILE A 253 6.34 -6.39 0.16
C ILE A 253 5.68 -7.77 0.18
N THR A 254 5.09 -8.25 -0.93
CA THR A 254 4.54 -9.62 -1.05
C THR A 254 5.60 -10.66 -0.71
N ASP A 255 6.82 -10.55 -1.25
CA ASP A 255 7.95 -11.46 -1.05
C ASP A 255 8.44 -11.54 0.42
N GLN A 256 8.01 -10.61 1.28
CA GLN A 256 8.34 -10.56 2.71
C GLN A 256 7.13 -10.70 3.65
N THR A 257 5.90 -10.77 3.12
CA THR A 257 4.66 -10.77 3.93
C THR A 257 3.60 -11.77 3.50
N ASP A 258 3.73 -12.34 2.30
CA ASP A 258 2.70 -13.05 1.55
C ASP A 258 1.32 -12.33 1.54
N ILE A 259 1.32 -10.98 1.60
CA ILE A 259 0.13 -10.16 1.28
C ILE A 259 0.22 -9.82 -0.21
N LEU A 260 -0.69 -10.36 -1.01
CA LEU A 260 -0.72 -10.14 -2.47
C LEU A 260 -0.87 -8.65 -2.81
N GLY A 261 -0.15 -8.17 -3.83
CA GLY A 261 -0.07 -6.74 -4.18
C GLY A 261 -1.40 -5.99 -4.34
N GLY A 262 -2.43 -6.66 -4.89
CA GLY A 262 -3.79 -6.12 -5.02
C GLY A 262 -4.60 -6.06 -3.70
N ALA A 263 -4.21 -6.82 -2.69
CA ALA A 263 -4.80 -6.78 -1.35
C ALA A 263 -4.12 -5.77 -0.41
N GLN A 264 -2.97 -5.21 -0.80
CA GLN A 264 -2.23 -4.21 -0.01
C GLN A 264 -2.89 -2.82 -0.12
N LEU A 265 -3.43 -2.33 1.00
CA LEU A 265 -3.65 -0.90 1.21
C LEU A 265 -2.39 -0.31 1.86
N LEU A 266 -1.67 0.53 1.10
CA LEU A 266 -0.47 1.22 1.55
C LEU A 266 -0.83 2.63 2.01
N LEU A 267 -0.53 2.96 3.28
CA LEU A 267 -0.73 4.30 3.85
C LEU A 267 0.59 4.89 4.35
N HIS A 268 0.79 6.20 4.15
CA HIS A 268 1.89 6.97 4.75
C HIS A 268 1.40 8.40 5.03
N ASP A 269 1.71 8.93 6.22
CA ASP A 269 1.20 10.23 6.72
C ASP A 269 -0.31 10.47 6.53
N GLY A 270 -1.10 9.41 6.67
CA GLY A 270 -2.56 9.44 6.52
C GLY A 270 -3.07 9.41 5.08
N LYS A 271 -2.19 9.54 4.08
CA LYS A 271 -2.52 9.45 2.65
C LYS A 271 -2.43 8.01 2.16
N VAL A 272 -3.22 7.67 1.14
CA VAL A 272 -3.10 6.42 0.39
C VAL A 272 -1.96 6.57 -0.62
N LEU A 273 -1.09 5.56 -0.73
CA LEU A 273 -0.09 5.49 -1.79
C LEU A 273 -0.69 4.83 -3.04
N VAL A 274 -1.16 5.68 -3.94
CA VAL A 274 -1.78 5.34 -5.23
C VAL A 274 -0.70 5.13 -6.29
N GLU A 275 -1.01 4.35 -7.32
CA GLU A 275 -0.13 4.05 -8.44
C GLU A 275 -0.24 5.16 -9.52
N GLU A 276 0.48 6.26 -9.31
CA GLU A 276 0.59 7.33 -10.30
C GLU A 276 1.56 6.91 -11.42
N SER A 277 1.04 6.79 -12.65
CA SER A 277 1.67 6.13 -13.82
C SER A 277 3.00 6.71 -14.34
N ARG A 278 3.67 7.60 -13.61
CA ARG A 278 4.97 8.22 -13.96
C ARG A 278 5.93 8.46 -12.77
N ASN A 279 5.49 8.25 -11.53
CA ASN A 279 6.26 8.64 -10.34
C ASN A 279 6.96 7.43 -9.70
N SER A 280 8.28 7.50 -9.54
CA SER A 280 9.04 6.44 -8.84
C SER A 280 8.84 6.53 -7.33
N VAL A 281 9.05 5.42 -6.61
CA VAL A 281 8.90 5.38 -5.14
C VAL A 281 9.78 6.44 -4.46
N ALA A 282 10.97 6.68 -5.00
CA ALA A 282 11.91 7.70 -4.54
C ALA A 282 11.35 9.13 -4.59
N SER A 283 10.51 9.44 -5.60
CA SER A 283 9.86 10.75 -5.73
C SER A 283 8.65 10.93 -4.79
N LEU A 284 7.98 9.84 -4.44
CA LEU A 284 6.78 9.84 -3.59
C LEU A 284 7.10 9.79 -2.09
N LEU A 285 8.22 9.18 -1.70
CA LEU A 285 8.50 8.79 -0.31
C LEU A 285 9.83 9.34 0.20
N THR A 286 9.91 10.66 0.36
CA THR A 286 11.15 11.36 0.78
C THR A 286 11.40 11.43 2.29
N GLN A 287 10.46 10.97 3.15
CA GLN A 287 10.56 11.08 4.62
C GLN A 287 10.20 9.79 5.40
N VAL A 288 10.27 8.62 4.74
CA VAL A 288 10.08 7.33 5.42
C VAL A 288 11.23 7.05 6.40
N SER A 289 10.91 6.50 7.57
CA SER A 289 11.88 6.14 8.61
C SER A 289 11.33 5.04 9.53
N SER A 290 12.16 4.45 10.39
CA SER A 290 11.72 3.41 11.33
C SER A 290 10.61 3.86 12.28
N ASP A 291 10.60 5.15 12.63
CA ASP A 291 9.54 5.77 13.44
C ASP A 291 8.36 6.27 12.58
N ASN A 292 8.57 6.60 11.30
CA ASN A 292 7.52 6.93 10.33
C ASN A 292 7.53 6.01 9.08
N PRO A 293 7.14 4.74 9.22
CA PRO A 293 7.20 3.76 8.12
C PRO A 293 6.04 3.91 7.14
N ILE A 294 6.09 3.13 6.06
CA ILE A 294 4.91 2.80 5.25
C ILE A 294 4.06 1.79 6.02
N PHE A 295 2.75 1.99 6.11
CA PHE A 295 1.83 1.07 6.78
C PHE A 295 1.10 0.19 5.76
N VAL A 296 1.21 -1.13 5.89
CA VAL A 296 0.59 -2.12 4.98
C VAL A 296 -0.60 -2.80 5.65
N PHE A 297 -1.80 -2.46 5.20
CA PHE A 297 -3.04 -3.07 5.65
C PHE A 297 -3.50 -4.11 4.62
N ASN A 298 -3.93 -5.30 5.09
CA ASN A 298 -4.50 -6.33 4.21
C ASN A 298 -6.01 -6.10 4.07
N ARG A 299 -6.48 -5.85 2.85
CA ARG A 299 -7.92 -5.71 2.54
C ARG A 299 -8.68 -7.04 2.70
N LEU A 300 -7.99 -8.18 2.56
CA LEU A 300 -8.58 -9.50 2.80
C LEU A 300 -8.56 -9.86 4.30
N PRO A 301 -9.59 -10.55 4.83
CA PRO A 301 -9.73 -10.89 6.25
C PRO A 301 -8.82 -12.06 6.70
N GLU A 302 -7.58 -12.12 6.20
CA GLU A 302 -6.62 -13.17 6.50
C GLU A 302 -5.72 -12.81 7.69
N TYR A 303 -5.78 -13.63 8.75
CA TYR A 303 -5.10 -13.37 10.02
C TYR A 303 -3.77 -14.11 10.15
N LYS A 304 -2.66 -13.44 9.84
CA LYS A 304 -1.31 -14.03 9.97
C LYS A 304 -0.89 -14.22 11.43
N MET A 305 0.10 -15.07 11.68
CA MET A 305 0.65 -15.29 13.03
C MET A 305 1.33 -14.02 13.58
N PHE A 306 1.50 -13.96 14.91
CA PHE A 306 2.27 -12.91 15.57
C PHE A 306 3.77 -13.14 15.32
N MET A 307 4.42 -12.22 14.60
CA MET A 307 5.84 -12.34 14.26
C MET A 307 6.73 -11.74 15.36
N LYS A 308 7.09 -12.57 16.36
CA LYS A 308 8.08 -12.19 17.38
C LYS A 308 9.43 -11.85 16.71
N PRO A 309 10.15 -10.79 17.13
CA PRO A 309 11.53 -10.56 16.70
C PRO A 309 12.43 -11.76 17.08
N ALA A 310 13.38 -12.09 16.22
CA ALA A 310 14.38 -13.13 16.49
C ALA A 310 15.43 -12.64 17.50
N TYR A 311 15.97 -13.55 18.30
CA TYR A 311 17.14 -13.31 19.15
C TYR A 311 17.85 -14.64 19.40
N GLY A 312 19.13 -14.60 19.75
CA GLY A 312 19.89 -15.80 20.13
C GLY A 312 19.34 -16.44 21.42
N SER A 313 19.42 -17.77 21.54
CA SER A 313 19.12 -18.46 22.80
C SER A 313 20.30 -18.33 23.77
N PHE A 314 20.02 -18.12 25.07
CA PHE A 314 21.04 -18.26 26.11
C PHE A 314 21.52 -19.71 26.17
N LEU A 315 22.82 -19.90 26.42
CA LEU A 315 23.43 -21.20 26.66
C LEU A 315 23.34 -21.54 28.16
N ASP A 316 23.11 -22.83 28.45
CA ASP A 316 23.17 -23.38 29.80
C ASP A 316 24.52 -23.11 30.47
N ILE A 317 24.46 -22.91 31.79
CA ILE A 317 25.62 -22.58 32.62
C ILE A 317 25.87 -23.76 33.58
N PRO A 318 26.90 -24.59 33.32
CA PRO A 318 27.26 -25.74 34.15
C PRO A 318 27.66 -25.31 35.57
N PRO A 319 27.41 -26.12 36.61
CA PRO A 319 27.79 -25.79 37.99
C PRO A 319 29.31 -25.86 38.25
N GLU A 320 30.06 -26.64 37.48
CA GLU A 320 31.52 -26.78 37.61
C GLU A 320 32.22 -25.47 37.27
N THR A 321 33.17 -25.01 38.09
CA THR A 321 33.92 -23.76 37.84
C THR A 321 35.14 -24.02 36.96
N SER A 322 35.30 -23.28 35.86
CA SER A 322 36.41 -23.48 34.90
C SER A 322 36.68 -22.20 34.11
N VAL A 323 37.77 -21.49 34.44
CA VAL A 323 38.10 -20.17 33.86
C VAL A 323 38.27 -20.17 32.33
N ASP A 324 38.66 -21.31 31.74
CA ASP A 324 38.82 -21.46 30.29
C ASP A 324 37.50 -21.65 29.53
N THR A 325 36.45 -22.16 30.19
CA THR A 325 35.11 -22.33 29.60
C THR A 325 34.16 -21.19 29.98
N ASP A 326 34.30 -20.65 31.19
CA ASP A 326 33.36 -19.69 31.75
C ASP A 326 33.50 -18.30 31.13
N TYR A 327 34.71 -17.87 30.73
CA TYR A 327 34.87 -16.64 29.95
C TYR A 327 34.25 -16.73 28.53
N PRO A 328 34.52 -17.76 27.69
CA PRO A 328 33.83 -17.91 26.41
C PRO A 328 32.31 -18.04 26.51
N LEU A 329 31.81 -18.78 27.52
CA LEU A 329 30.38 -18.91 27.81
C LEU A 329 29.75 -17.57 28.19
N CYS A 330 30.41 -16.82 29.08
CA CYS A 330 30.01 -15.46 29.45
C CYS A 330 29.97 -14.52 28.24
N LYS A 331 31.02 -14.52 27.39
CA LYS A 331 31.04 -13.74 26.14
C LYS A 331 29.87 -14.10 25.20
N ARG A 332 29.48 -15.39 25.13
CA ARG A 332 28.35 -15.81 24.28
C ARG A 332 27.00 -15.40 24.87
N ASN A 333 26.78 -15.58 26.17
CA ASN A 333 25.54 -15.14 26.82
C ASN A 333 25.42 -13.61 26.92
N PHE A 334 26.53 -12.88 27.00
CA PHE A 334 26.53 -11.43 26.91
C PHE A 334 26.14 -10.94 25.51
N ALA A 335 26.61 -11.58 24.44
CA ALA A 335 26.12 -11.33 23.09
C ALA A 335 24.61 -11.59 22.94
N VAL A 336 24.11 -12.67 23.55
CA VAL A 336 22.67 -12.96 23.57
C VAL A 336 21.90 -11.84 24.28
N LEU A 337 22.42 -11.32 25.40
CA LEU A 337 21.81 -10.21 26.13
C LEU A 337 21.66 -8.94 25.27
N HIS A 338 22.64 -8.65 24.41
CA HIS A 338 22.56 -7.55 23.43
C HIS A 338 21.55 -7.85 22.29
N SER A 339 21.49 -9.09 21.81
CA SER A 339 20.47 -9.54 20.84
C SER A 339 19.05 -9.38 21.40
N VAL A 340 18.82 -9.85 22.63
CA VAL A 340 17.57 -9.66 23.40
C VAL A 340 17.23 -8.17 23.55
N ARG A 341 18.21 -7.31 23.89
CA ARG A 341 18.01 -5.85 24.01
C ARG A 341 17.53 -5.23 22.70
N SER A 342 18.14 -5.62 21.57
CA SER A 342 17.72 -5.15 20.23
C SER A 342 16.26 -5.56 19.94
N SER A 343 15.90 -6.80 20.27
CA SER A 343 14.54 -7.31 20.08
C SER A 343 13.51 -6.68 21.04
N VAL A 344 13.88 -6.31 22.26
CA VAL A 344 13.05 -5.45 23.14
C VAL A 344 12.86 -4.06 22.54
N LYS A 345 13.89 -3.45 21.94
CA LYS A 345 13.76 -2.16 21.22
C LYS A 345 12.80 -2.29 20.03
N SER A 346 12.93 -3.36 19.24
CA SER A 346 12.02 -3.66 18.14
C SER A 346 10.58 -3.90 18.62
N LEU A 347 10.36 -4.59 19.74
CA LEU A 347 9.02 -4.78 20.29
C LEU A 347 8.40 -3.44 20.68
N LEU A 348 9.11 -2.59 21.43
CA LEU A 348 8.60 -1.28 21.88
C LEU A 348 8.24 -0.37 20.69
N LEU A 349 9.08 -0.31 19.66
CA LEU A 349 8.78 0.42 18.42
C LEU A 349 7.51 -0.13 17.74
N ARG A 350 7.37 -1.46 17.61
CA ARG A 350 6.17 -2.07 17.01
C ARG A 350 4.90 -1.83 17.85
N ASN A 351 5.00 -1.67 19.18
CA ASN A 351 3.87 -1.28 20.04
C ASN A 351 3.40 0.17 19.77
N SER A 352 4.32 1.13 19.60
CA SER A 352 3.96 2.51 19.25
C SER A 352 3.45 2.62 17.81
N LEU A 353 4.08 1.93 16.86
CA LEU A 353 3.62 1.85 15.47
C LEU A 353 2.23 1.23 15.36
N MET A 354 1.92 0.19 16.15
CA MET A 354 0.56 -0.38 16.19
C MET A 354 -0.50 0.65 16.63
N THR A 355 -0.21 1.45 17.66
CA THR A 355 -1.12 2.54 18.09
C THR A 355 -1.28 3.61 17.00
N ARG A 356 -0.22 3.90 16.23
CA ARG A 356 -0.30 4.82 15.08
C ARG A 356 -1.08 4.22 13.91
N ALA A 357 -0.93 2.93 13.64
CA ALA A 357 -1.67 2.21 12.59
C ALA A 357 -3.18 2.28 12.83
N VAL A 358 -3.62 2.08 14.08
CA VAL A 358 -5.04 2.18 14.47
C VAL A 358 -5.62 3.56 14.16
N LYS A 359 -4.90 4.63 14.51
CA LYS A 359 -5.30 6.01 14.23
C LYS A 359 -5.28 6.35 12.75
N MET A 360 -4.24 5.94 12.03
CA MET A 360 -4.10 6.18 10.59
C MET A 360 -5.22 5.53 9.79
N TYR A 361 -5.52 4.25 10.06
CA TYR A 361 -6.61 3.54 9.38
C TYR A 361 -8.00 4.08 9.77
N SER A 362 -8.20 4.46 11.05
CA SER A 362 -9.45 5.11 11.48
C SER A 362 -9.66 6.45 10.79
N SER A 363 -8.62 7.28 10.66
CA SER A 363 -8.69 8.56 9.93
C SER A 363 -9.02 8.36 8.46
N TYR A 364 -8.38 7.39 7.80
CA TYR A 364 -8.64 7.05 6.40
C TYR A 364 -10.09 6.59 6.19
N VAL A 365 -10.60 5.66 7.00
CA VAL A 365 -11.99 5.17 6.90
C VAL A 365 -12.99 6.29 7.21
N ASN A 366 -12.73 7.14 8.22
CA ASN A 366 -13.60 8.26 8.54
C ASN A 366 -13.66 9.30 7.40
N GLN A 367 -12.51 9.61 6.78
CA GLN A 367 -12.46 10.52 5.63
C GLN A 367 -13.18 9.95 4.39
N LYS A 368 -13.02 8.65 4.10
CA LYS A 368 -13.78 7.98 3.03
C LYS A 368 -15.28 7.95 3.32
N ASN A 369 -15.68 7.62 4.55
CA ASN A 369 -17.10 7.62 4.95
C ASN A 369 -17.74 9.02 4.86
N LEU A 370 -17.01 10.09 5.22
CA LEU A 370 -17.49 11.46 5.07
C LEU A 370 -17.66 11.85 3.59
N ARG A 371 -16.70 11.51 2.72
CA ARG A 371 -16.81 11.70 1.25
C ARG A 371 -18.03 10.97 0.69
N LEU A 372 -18.25 9.71 1.10
CA LEU A 372 -19.42 8.93 0.69
C LEU A 372 -20.75 9.52 1.19
N GLN A 373 -20.81 10.02 2.43
CA GLN A 373 -21.99 10.69 2.97
C GLN A 373 -22.35 11.95 2.16
N LEU A 374 -21.35 12.73 1.74
CA LEU A 374 -21.55 13.89 0.86
C LEU A 374 -22.05 13.45 -0.52
N SER A 375 -21.42 12.44 -1.15
CA SER A 375 -21.84 11.94 -2.47
C SER A 375 -23.27 11.36 -2.46
N VAL A 376 -23.65 10.59 -1.44
CA VAL A 376 -25.03 10.09 -1.29
C VAL A 376 -26.02 11.24 -1.07
N SER A 377 -25.63 12.29 -0.34
CA SER A 377 -26.46 13.48 -0.13
C SER A 377 -26.66 14.30 -1.42
N HIS A 378 -25.64 14.37 -2.28
CA HIS A 378 -25.73 14.99 -3.60
C HIS A 378 -26.64 14.18 -4.54
N VAL A 379 -26.41 12.86 -4.68
CA VAL A 379 -27.27 11.98 -5.50
C VAL A 379 -28.72 12.04 -5.02
N LYS A 380 -28.97 12.00 -3.69
CA LYS A 380 -30.32 12.14 -3.12
C LYS A 380 -31.03 13.41 -3.58
N ARG A 381 -30.30 14.52 -3.73
CA ARG A 381 -30.84 15.79 -4.25
C ARG A 381 -31.16 15.67 -5.75
N GLY A 382 -30.23 15.16 -6.54
CA GLY A 382 -30.41 14.90 -7.98
C GLY A 382 -31.58 13.97 -8.30
N CYS A 383 -31.88 12.99 -7.45
CA CYS A 383 -33.08 12.15 -7.55
C CYS A 383 -34.38 12.95 -7.43
N ILE A 384 -34.43 13.92 -6.52
CA ILE A 384 -35.62 14.77 -6.28
C ILE A 384 -35.81 15.73 -7.45
N GLU A 385 -34.74 16.42 -7.87
CA GLU A 385 -34.72 17.32 -9.03
C GLU A 385 -35.17 16.59 -10.32
N SER A 386 -34.55 15.44 -10.62
CA SER A 386 -34.88 14.64 -11.80
C SER A 386 -36.31 14.10 -11.78
N LYS A 387 -36.88 13.84 -10.60
CA LYS A 387 -38.29 13.46 -10.45
C LYS A 387 -39.21 14.64 -10.78
N ILE A 388 -38.93 15.82 -10.25
CA ILE A 388 -39.71 17.05 -10.49
C ILE A 388 -39.71 17.40 -11.98
N TRP A 389 -38.55 17.44 -12.64
CA TRP A 389 -38.46 17.76 -14.07
C TRP A 389 -39.15 16.72 -14.96
N LYS A 390 -39.10 15.44 -14.60
CA LYS A 390 -39.89 14.39 -15.26
C LYS A 390 -41.39 14.66 -15.14
N GLU A 391 -41.88 14.96 -13.93
CA GLU A 391 -43.30 15.20 -13.69
C GLU A 391 -43.81 16.48 -14.37
N GLN A 392 -43.04 17.57 -14.36
CA GLN A 392 -43.33 18.80 -15.11
C GLN A 392 -43.33 18.57 -16.63
N LEU A 393 -42.26 17.98 -17.18
CA LEU A 393 -42.10 17.79 -18.63
C LEU A 393 -43.20 16.91 -19.23
N PHE A 394 -43.61 15.84 -18.54
CA PHE A 394 -44.69 14.98 -19.03
C PHE A 394 -46.09 15.57 -18.80
N ALA A 395 -46.28 16.46 -17.83
CA ALA A 395 -47.51 17.26 -17.71
C ALA A 395 -47.65 18.25 -18.87
N SER A 396 -46.63 19.07 -19.15
CA SER A 396 -46.65 20.02 -20.28
C SER A 396 -46.76 19.30 -21.63
N LEU A 397 -46.18 18.11 -21.78
CA LEU A 397 -46.35 17.27 -22.97
C LEU A 397 -47.79 16.75 -23.13
N ASP A 398 -48.47 16.33 -22.06
CA ASP A 398 -49.89 15.93 -22.15
C ASP A 398 -50.80 17.11 -22.50
N ILE A 399 -50.55 18.30 -21.93
CA ILE A 399 -51.27 19.52 -22.30
C ILE A 399 -51.09 19.80 -23.81
N GLN A 400 -49.86 19.72 -24.34
CA GLN A 400 -49.63 19.87 -25.78
C GLN A 400 -50.33 18.79 -26.61
N VAL A 401 -50.17 17.51 -26.27
CA VAL A 401 -50.84 16.39 -26.97
C VAL A 401 -52.36 16.59 -27.02
N ASN A 402 -52.97 17.05 -25.92
CA ASN A 402 -54.40 17.30 -25.87
C ASN A 402 -54.82 18.57 -26.63
N MET A 403 -53.97 19.61 -26.70
CA MET A 403 -54.16 20.74 -27.62
C MET A 403 -54.08 20.30 -29.09
N PHE A 404 -53.11 19.46 -29.48
CA PHE A 404 -53.01 18.92 -30.84
C PHE A 404 -54.20 18.02 -31.21
N LYS A 405 -54.72 17.20 -30.29
CA LYS A 405 -56.00 16.47 -30.46
C LYS A 405 -57.18 17.41 -30.68
N SER A 406 -57.23 18.54 -29.96
CA SER A 406 -58.28 19.56 -30.13
C SER A 406 -58.18 20.27 -31.50
N LEU A 407 -56.97 20.64 -31.94
CA LEU A 407 -56.73 21.19 -33.27
C LEU A 407 -57.18 20.21 -34.38
N ALA A 408 -56.76 18.94 -34.29
CA ALA A 408 -57.04 17.91 -35.29
C ALA A 408 -58.54 17.53 -35.43
N SER A 409 -59.31 17.65 -34.33
CA SER A 409 -60.76 17.44 -34.31
C SER A 409 -61.58 18.70 -34.62
N SER A 410 -60.95 19.87 -34.66
CA SER A 410 -61.58 21.14 -35.06
C SER A 410 -61.58 21.35 -36.58
N ASN A 411 -62.43 22.27 -37.05
CA ASN A 411 -62.40 22.76 -38.44
C ASN A 411 -61.27 23.79 -38.70
N LEU A 412 -60.41 24.08 -37.72
CA LEU A 412 -59.29 25.03 -37.84
C LEU A 412 -58.03 24.36 -38.43
N LYS A 413 -58.18 23.42 -39.39
CA LYS A 413 -57.07 22.66 -39.97
C LYS A 413 -56.21 23.54 -40.90
N PRO A 414 -54.93 23.81 -40.58
CA PRO A 414 -54.05 24.55 -41.47
C PRO A 414 -53.60 23.62 -42.59
N THR A 415 -53.83 24.03 -43.84
CA THR A 415 -53.62 23.20 -45.06
C THR A 415 -52.15 22.88 -45.37
N ASN A 416 -51.21 23.38 -44.56
CA ASN A 416 -49.76 23.28 -44.77
C ASN A 416 -49.01 22.57 -43.62
N ILE A 417 -49.70 21.88 -42.71
CA ILE A 417 -49.09 21.21 -41.54
C ILE A 417 -49.43 19.72 -41.53
N ASP A 418 -48.41 18.86 -41.49
CA ASP A 418 -48.57 17.47 -41.09
C ASP A 418 -48.84 17.38 -39.57
N LEU A 419 -50.11 17.50 -39.20
CA LEU A 419 -50.56 17.29 -37.82
C LEU A 419 -50.47 15.81 -37.41
N SER A 420 -50.40 14.86 -38.34
CA SER A 420 -50.40 13.43 -38.04
C SER A 420 -49.03 12.93 -37.61
N GLY A 421 -47.98 13.22 -38.39
CA GLY A 421 -46.60 12.89 -38.03
C GLY A 421 -46.16 13.57 -36.74
N ARG A 422 -46.52 14.84 -36.54
CA ARG A 422 -46.24 15.57 -35.29
C ARG A 422 -46.94 14.96 -34.09
N MET A 423 -48.23 14.60 -34.21
CA MET A 423 -48.95 13.90 -33.14
C MET A 423 -48.34 12.52 -32.87
N ASN A 424 -47.87 11.79 -33.88
CA ASN A 424 -47.17 10.52 -33.69
C ASN A 424 -45.84 10.70 -32.92
N VAL A 425 -45.07 11.75 -33.20
CA VAL A 425 -43.85 12.08 -32.42
C VAL A 425 -44.20 12.40 -30.97
N LEU A 426 -45.18 13.27 -30.72
CA LEU A 426 -45.58 13.67 -29.37
C LEU A 426 -46.17 12.49 -28.57
N ASN A 427 -47.04 11.67 -29.19
CA ASN A 427 -47.55 10.43 -28.58
C ASN A 427 -46.40 9.43 -28.28
N THR A 428 -45.40 9.32 -29.16
CA THR A 428 -44.23 8.45 -28.94
C THR A 428 -43.40 8.93 -27.75
N LEU A 429 -43.15 10.23 -27.64
CA LEU A 429 -42.51 10.83 -26.46
C LEU A 429 -43.34 10.59 -25.19
N GLN A 430 -44.66 10.81 -25.25
CA GLN A 430 -45.56 10.66 -24.12
C GLN A 430 -45.66 9.21 -23.63
N GLN A 431 -45.58 8.21 -24.52
CA GLN A 431 -45.72 6.81 -24.14
C GLN A 431 -44.39 6.09 -23.95
N ALA A 432 -43.46 6.16 -24.91
CA ALA A 432 -42.16 5.49 -24.81
C ALA A 432 -41.19 6.31 -23.95
N GLY A 433 -41.05 7.61 -24.23
CA GLY A 433 -40.18 8.50 -23.45
C GLY A 433 -40.56 8.55 -21.97
N HIS A 434 -41.86 8.62 -21.65
CA HIS A 434 -42.30 8.57 -20.24
C HIS A 434 -41.97 7.24 -19.56
N ARG A 435 -42.24 6.09 -20.22
CA ARG A 435 -41.90 4.76 -19.67
C ARG A 435 -40.41 4.61 -19.41
N ASP A 436 -39.57 5.05 -20.34
CA ASP A 436 -38.11 5.03 -20.21
C ASP A 436 -37.62 5.89 -19.04
N CYS A 437 -38.08 7.14 -18.94
CA CYS A 437 -37.73 8.04 -17.84
C CYS A 437 -38.28 7.55 -16.50
N GLN A 438 -39.45 6.91 -16.48
CA GLN A 438 -40.02 6.31 -15.28
C GLN A 438 -39.24 5.06 -14.82
N GLN A 439 -38.77 4.21 -15.74
CA GLN A 439 -37.89 3.07 -15.42
C GLN A 439 -36.55 3.52 -14.82
N LEU A 440 -35.90 4.53 -15.44
CA LEU A 440 -34.66 5.10 -14.90
C LEU A 440 -34.87 5.77 -13.54
N SER A 441 -35.95 6.55 -13.39
CA SER A 441 -36.33 7.19 -12.12
C SER A 441 -36.61 6.16 -11.01
N ALA A 442 -37.29 5.05 -11.32
CA ALA A 442 -37.53 3.97 -10.36
C ALA A 442 -36.23 3.22 -9.99
N SER A 443 -35.38 2.90 -10.97
CA SER A 443 -34.09 2.23 -10.72
C SER A 443 -33.17 3.09 -9.83
N LEU A 444 -33.12 4.40 -10.09
CA LEU A 444 -32.36 5.35 -9.29
C LEU A 444 -32.89 5.45 -7.85
N GLN A 445 -34.22 5.44 -7.66
CA GLN A 445 -34.86 5.41 -6.33
C GLN A 445 -34.51 4.13 -5.55
N THR A 446 -34.60 2.95 -6.15
CA THR A 446 -34.23 1.68 -5.49
C THR A 446 -32.74 1.64 -5.09
N LYS A 447 -31.85 2.16 -5.95
CA LYS A 447 -30.42 2.28 -5.60
C LYS A 447 -30.18 3.28 -4.46
N LEU A 448 -30.92 4.39 -4.43
CA LEU A 448 -30.84 5.37 -3.34
C LEU A 448 -31.28 4.77 -1.99
N GLU A 449 -32.33 3.96 -1.98
CA GLU A 449 -32.80 3.26 -0.76
C GLU A 449 -31.74 2.27 -0.23
N GLN A 450 -31.11 1.51 -1.13
CA GLN A 450 -29.97 0.65 -0.78
C GLN A 450 -28.77 1.46 -0.26
N ALA A 451 -28.45 2.59 -0.89
CA ALA A 451 -27.35 3.47 -0.50
C ALA A 451 -27.58 4.11 0.89
N LEU A 452 -28.81 4.52 1.20
CA LEU A 452 -29.18 5.05 2.52
C LEU A 452 -29.13 3.98 3.61
N SER A 453 -29.54 2.74 3.30
CA SER A 453 -29.42 1.60 4.22
C SER A 453 -27.94 1.28 4.55
N LEU A 454 -27.07 1.25 3.54
CA LEU A 454 -25.63 1.09 3.73
C LEU A 454 -25.03 2.25 4.54
N LEU A 455 -25.39 3.50 4.22
CA LEU A 455 -24.91 4.68 4.95
C LEU A 455 -25.30 4.66 6.44
N GLN A 456 -26.52 4.23 6.77
CA GLN A 456 -26.96 4.07 8.16
C GLN A 456 -26.16 2.97 8.90
N SER A 457 -25.74 1.91 8.22
CA SER A 457 -24.84 0.89 8.79
C SER A 457 -23.42 1.41 9.03
N LEU A 458 -22.92 2.32 8.18
CA LEU A 458 -21.63 2.98 8.36
C LEU A 458 -21.65 3.96 9.53
N GLN A 459 -22.72 4.76 9.66
CA GLN A 459 -22.89 5.76 10.74
C GLN A 459 -23.10 5.13 12.13
N SER A 460 -23.59 3.89 12.19
CA SER A 460 -23.72 3.12 13.45
C SER A 460 -22.50 2.25 13.78
N GLY A 461 -21.48 2.24 12.91
CA GLY A 461 -20.21 1.56 13.15
C GLY A 461 -19.32 2.31 14.14
N GLN A 462 -18.92 1.66 15.24
CA GLN A 462 -17.85 2.18 16.09
C GLN A 462 -16.51 2.15 15.35
N THR A 463 -15.70 3.18 15.55
CA THR A 463 -14.36 3.31 14.94
C THR A 463 -13.32 2.57 15.78
N MET A 464 -12.19 2.15 15.18
CA MET A 464 -11.17 1.46 15.97
C MET A 464 -10.60 2.33 17.09
N ASP A 465 -10.42 3.64 16.88
CA ASP A 465 -9.88 4.54 17.93
C ASP A 465 -10.85 4.70 19.13
N THR A 466 -12.15 4.45 18.95
CA THR A 466 -13.14 4.38 20.06
C THR A 466 -13.13 3.06 20.83
N GLU A 467 -12.71 1.95 20.21
CA GLU A 467 -12.52 0.66 20.90
C GLU A 467 -11.10 0.54 21.51
N TRP A 468 -10.13 1.23 20.93
CA TRP A 468 -8.71 1.12 21.25
C TRP A 468 -8.37 1.67 22.65
N LYS A 469 -7.50 0.94 23.35
CA LYS A 469 -7.04 1.32 24.69
C LYS A 469 -5.52 1.51 24.67
N PRO A 470 -5.02 2.76 24.61
CA PRO A 470 -3.58 3.08 24.59
C PRO A 470 -2.79 2.60 25.83
N SER A 471 -3.45 2.02 26.82
CA SER A 471 -2.86 1.37 27.99
C SER A 471 -2.46 -0.09 27.76
N ILE A 472 -2.86 -0.71 26.64
CA ILE A 472 -2.46 -2.07 26.25
C ILE A 472 -1.08 -2.02 25.57
N GLY A 473 -0.30 -3.10 25.70
CA GLY A 473 1.03 -3.22 25.11
C GLY A 473 2.16 -2.97 26.10
N CYS A 474 3.40 -3.03 25.62
CA CYS A 474 4.58 -2.64 26.39
C CYS A 474 4.89 -1.17 26.11
N LEU A 475 4.98 -0.38 27.18
CA LEU A 475 4.94 1.08 27.11
C LEU A 475 6.26 1.70 27.59
N PRO A 476 6.63 2.93 27.16
CA PRO A 476 7.87 3.58 27.60
C PRO A 476 8.01 3.71 29.13
N LYS A 477 6.88 3.81 29.85
CA LYS A 477 6.82 3.83 31.32
C LYS A 477 7.29 2.52 31.99
N ASP A 478 7.27 1.39 31.27
CA ASP A 478 7.69 0.08 31.78
C ASP A 478 9.22 -0.04 31.91
N ARG A 479 9.96 0.91 31.31
CA ARG A 479 11.42 1.08 31.36
C ARG A 479 12.23 -0.17 30.98
N CYS A 480 11.71 -0.99 30.06
CA CYS A 480 12.32 -2.28 29.71
C CYS A 480 13.72 -2.15 29.10
N ILE A 481 13.99 -1.09 28.32
CA ILE A 481 15.34 -0.83 27.79
C ILE A 481 16.31 -0.48 28.92
N GLN A 482 15.92 0.37 29.88
CA GLN A 482 16.75 0.74 31.01
C GLN A 482 17.03 -0.47 31.93
N LYS A 483 16.07 -1.40 32.09
CA LYS A 483 16.30 -2.70 32.76
C LYS A 483 17.37 -3.52 32.02
N MET A 484 17.28 -3.63 30.69
CA MET A 484 18.29 -4.32 29.86
C MET A 484 19.67 -3.66 29.95
N ASP A 485 19.74 -2.32 29.93
CA ASP A 485 21.00 -1.56 30.03
C ASP A 485 21.71 -1.82 31.38
N ILE A 486 20.94 -1.86 32.48
CA ILE A 486 21.47 -2.22 33.81
C ILE A 486 21.98 -3.67 33.84
N MET A 487 21.29 -4.61 33.19
CA MET A 487 21.75 -6.00 33.09
C MET A 487 23.02 -6.13 32.25
N ILE A 488 23.13 -5.38 31.17
CA ILE A 488 24.33 -5.29 30.32
C ILE A 488 25.52 -4.76 31.11
N GLN A 489 25.37 -3.63 31.81
CA GLN A 489 26.43 -3.05 32.65
C GLN A 489 26.89 -4.00 33.77
N LYS A 490 26.00 -4.85 34.31
CA LYS A 490 26.35 -5.88 35.28
C LYS A 490 27.15 -7.02 34.64
N LEU A 491 26.68 -7.58 33.52
CA LEU A 491 27.32 -8.72 32.86
C LEU A 491 28.65 -8.33 32.17
N GLN A 492 28.79 -7.10 31.70
CA GLN A 492 30.04 -6.56 31.17
C GLN A 492 31.17 -6.56 32.22
N LYS A 493 30.84 -6.25 33.49
CA LYS A 493 31.80 -6.29 34.61
C LYS A 493 32.22 -7.73 34.92
N ILE A 494 31.25 -8.66 34.96
CA ILE A 494 31.52 -10.10 35.15
C ILE A 494 32.40 -10.65 34.02
N MET A 495 32.10 -10.32 32.76
CA MET A 495 32.89 -10.74 31.60
C MET A 495 34.34 -10.19 31.65
N THR A 496 34.53 -9.00 32.21
CA THR A 496 35.87 -8.41 32.42
C THR A 496 36.63 -9.16 33.51
N SER A 497 35.98 -9.41 34.65
CA SER A 497 36.52 -10.24 35.76
C SER A 497 36.96 -11.62 35.26
N PHE A 498 36.08 -12.33 34.54
CA PHE A 498 36.40 -13.65 33.97
C PHE A 498 37.54 -13.63 32.94
N ARG A 499 37.73 -12.51 32.22
CA ARG A 499 38.87 -12.34 31.30
C ARG A 499 40.19 -12.23 32.08
N GLU A 500 40.19 -11.49 33.18
CA GLU A 500 41.35 -11.35 34.07
C GLU A 500 41.67 -12.69 34.75
N ASP A 501 40.68 -13.38 35.29
CA ASP A 501 40.83 -14.71 35.90
C ASP A 501 41.40 -15.76 34.94
N ARG A 502 40.91 -15.77 33.69
CA ARG A 502 41.45 -16.64 32.65
C ARG A 502 42.90 -16.30 32.30
N ASN A 503 43.31 -15.03 32.39
CA ASN A 503 44.71 -14.64 32.21
C ASN A 503 45.59 -15.09 33.39
N LYS A 504 45.07 -15.10 34.64
CA LYS A 504 45.77 -15.60 35.83
C LYS A 504 46.05 -17.10 35.76
N ARG A 505 45.18 -17.88 35.09
CA ARG A 505 45.16 -19.37 34.96
C ARG A 505 44.96 -20.15 36.26
N GLN A 506 45.40 -19.63 37.40
CA GLN A 506 45.12 -20.17 38.73
C GLN A 506 44.54 -19.04 39.61
N LEU A 507 43.61 -19.40 40.49
CA LEU A 507 42.90 -18.49 41.39
C LEU A 507 43.23 -18.83 42.85
N SER A 508 43.19 -17.85 43.75
CA SER A 508 43.18 -18.14 45.18
C SER A 508 41.81 -18.69 45.62
N ASN A 509 41.72 -19.31 46.80
CA ASN A 509 40.45 -19.77 47.37
C ASN A 509 39.40 -18.64 47.46
N ASN A 510 39.83 -17.38 47.64
CA ASN A 510 38.95 -16.23 47.70
C ASN A 510 38.50 -15.80 46.30
N ASP A 511 39.43 -15.74 45.33
CA ASP A 511 39.11 -15.43 43.93
C ASP A 511 38.16 -16.49 43.34
N GLU A 512 38.34 -17.78 43.65
CA GLU A 512 37.48 -18.85 43.16
C GLU A 512 36.04 -18.73 43.72
N GLN A 513 35.89 -18.33 44.98
CA GLN A 513 34.58 -18.02 45.57
C GLN A 513 33.92 -16.81 44.89
N ILE A 514 34.69 -15.75 44.61
CA ILE A 514 34.20 -14.56 43.88
C ILE A 514 33.78 -14.95 42.45
N HIS A 515 34.60 -15.72 41.74
CA HIS A 515 34.31 -16.20 40.39
C HIS A 515 33.03 -17.04 40.36
N ARG A 516 32.87 -17.97 41.32
CA ARG A 516 31.67 -18.81 41.46
C ARG A 516 30.42 -17.99 41.80
N PHE A 517 30.55 -16.93 42.60
CA PHE A 517 29.47 -15.99 42.89
C PHE A 517 29.05 -15.18 41.65
N ASP A 518 30.01 -14.60 40.93
CA ASP A 518 29.72 -13.87 39.69
C ASP A 518 29.19 -14.80 38.57
N LYS A 519 29.55 -16.10 38.58
CA LYS A 519 28.97 -17.13 37.69
C LYS A 519 27.49 -17.40 37.99
N ASN A 520 27.09 -17.49 39.26
CA ASN A 520 25.68 -17.60 39.65
C ASN A 520 24.89 -16.34 39.26
N LYS A 521 25.47 -15.16 39.49
CA LYS A 521 24.90 -13.85 39.14
C LYS A 521 24.77 -13.63 37.63
N MET A 522 25.68 -14.17 36.82
CA MET A 522 25.52 -14.27 35.37
C MET A 522 24.28 -15.09 34.99
N LYS A 523 24.05 -16.24 35.65
CA LYS A 523 22.87 -17.09 35.43
C LYS A 523 21.57 -16.36 35.79
N GLU A 524 21.53 -15.67 36.94
CA GLU A 524 20.40 -14.81 37.33
C GLU A 524 20.09 -13.73 36.29
N ILE A 525 21.12 -13.06 35.74
CA ILE A 525 20.98 -12.03 34.71
C ILE A 525 20.39 -12.62 33.42
N CYS A 526 20.86 -13.80 32.98
CA CYS A 526 20.34 -14.45 31.77
C CYS A 526 18.86 -14.82 31.92
N VAL A 527 18.48 -15.45 33.03
CA VAL A 527 17.08 -15.81 33.34
C VAL A 527 16.21 -14.56 33.42
N THR A 528 16.65 -13.52 34.14
CA THR A 528 15.90 -12.26 34.29
C THR A 528 15.67 -11.57 32.94
N ALA A 529 16.66 -11.59 32.05
CA ALA A 529 16.53 -11.04 30.71
C ALA A 529 15.57 -11.85 29.82
N GLN A 530 15.57 -13.18 29.93
CA GLN A 530 14.64 -14.04 29.21
C GLN A 530 13.19 -13.82 29.66
N THR A 531 12.91 -13.85 30.97
CA THR A 531 11.60 -13.51 31.55
C THR A 531 11.12 -12.12 31.13
N LEU A 532 12.03 -11.12 31.06
CA LEU A 532 11.66 -9.77 30.63
C LEU A 532 11.21 -9.70 29.16
N ILE A 533 11.85 -10.45 28.24
CA ILE A 533 11.43 -10.45 26.83
C ILE A 533 10.21 -11.36 26.57
N GLU A 534 10.11 -12.51 27.24
CA GLU A 534 9.03 -13.49 27.02
C GLU A 534 7.75 -13.12 27.80
N ASP A 535 7.82 -13.04 29.13
CA ASP A 535 6.64 -12.92 30.00
C ASP A 535 6.11 -11.48 30.15
N ASP A 536 6.99 -10.47 30.05
CA ASP A 536 6.59 -9.05 30.09
C ASP A 536 6.39 -8.50 28.66
N CYS A 537 7.48 -8.32 27.90
CA CYS A 537 7.44 -7.59 26.62
C CYS A 537 6.63 -8.31 25.52
N THR A 538 6.88 -9.61 25.30
CA THR A 538 6.19 -10.37 24.23
C THR A 538 4.74 -10.61 24.59
N THR A 539 4.44 -11.07 25.81
CA THR A 539 3.06 -11.30 26.27
C THR A 539 2.19 -10.03 26.22
N LYS A 540 2.72 -8.85 26.59
CA LYS A 540 2.02 -7.56 26.38
C LYS A 540 1.80 -7.25 24.91
N SER A 541 2.79 -7.48 24.05
CA SER A 541 2.69 -7.24 22.60
C SER A 541 1.68 -8.16 21.92
N VAL A 542 1.58 -9.43 22.36
CA VAL A 542 0.56 -10.39 21.89
C VAL A 542 -0.85 -9.97 22.32
N LYS A 543 -1.01 -9.42 23.54
CA LYS A 543 -2.29 -8.83 23.98
C LYS A 543 -2.69 -7.62 23.12
N LEU A 544 -1.75 -6.75 22.77
CA LEU A 544 -1.96 -5.62 21.86
C LEU A 544 -2.37 -6.07 20.45
N PHE A 545 -1.69 -7.07 19.90
CA PHE A 545 -1.99 -7.64 18.58
C PHE A 545 -3.38 -8.33 18.54
N LYS A 546 -3.79 -8.99 19.62
CA LYS A 546 -5.15 -9.56 19.74
C LYS A 546 -6.22 -8.46 19.75
N ALA A 547 -6.01 -7.37 20.51
CA ALA A 547 -6.91 -6.22 20.49
C ALA A 547 -6.98 -5.58 19.10
N PHE A 548 -5.84 -5.41 18.41
CA PHE A 548 -5.82 -4.90 17.04
C PHE A 548 -6.65 -5.77 16.08
N LYS A 549 -6.49 -7.10 16.11
CA LYS A 549 -7.28 -8.00 15.26
C LYS A 549 -8.78 -7.88 15.46
N GLN A 550 -9.24 -7.66 16.70
CA GLN A 550 -10.66 -7.45 17.01
C GLN A 550 -11.18 -6.17 16.34
N CYS A 551 -10.60 -5.01 16.66
CA CYS A 551 -11.01 -3.72 16.06
C CYS A 551 -10.85 -3.72 14.53
N TYR A 552 -9.77 -4.31 14.01
CA TYR A 552 -9.49 -4.34 12.56
C TYR A 552 -10.51 -5.20 11.80
N SER A 553 -10.95 -6.33 12.36
CA SER A 553 -12.00 -7.16 11.74
C SER A 553 -13.30 -6.38 11.51
N ARG A 554 -13.69 -5.55 12.49
CA ARG A 554 -14.84 -4.63 12.42
C ARG A 554 -14.62 -3.55 11.37
N ALA A 555 -13.41 -2.96 11.35
CA ALA A 555 -13.08 -1.86 10.45
C ALA A 555 -12.88 -2.28 8.98
N VAL A 556 -12.53 -3.55 8.72
CA VAL A 556 -12.56 -4.13 7.36
C VAL A 556 -14.00 -4.31 6.88
N GLN A 557 -14.93 -4.75 7.73
CA GLN A 557 -16.36 -4.83 7.38
C GLN A 557 -16.96 -3.45 7.05
N ILE A 558 -16.60 -2.42 7.82
CA ILE A 558 -16.99 -1.02 7.56
C ILE A 558 -16.37 -0.53 6.23
N HIS A 559 -15.09 -0.82 5.98
CA HIS A 559 -14.41 -0.45 4.73
C HIS A 559 -15.06 -1.09 3.50
N ASP A 560 -15.37 -2.40 3.55
CA ASP A 560 -16.03 -3.18 2.51
C ASP A 560 -17.48 -2.72 2.25
N ALA A 561 -18.23 -2.35 3.30
CA ALA A 561 -19.52 -1.68 3.13
C ALA A 561 -19.38 -0.30 2.45
N GLY A 562 -18.29 0.43 2.73
CA GLY A 562 -17.92 1.67 2.05
C GLY A 562 -17.56 1.48 0.57
N GLU A 563 -16.84 0.41 0.21
CA GLU A 563 -16.55 0.08 -1.20
C GLU A 563 -17.84 -0.27 -1.97
N ARG A 564 -18.75 -1.05 -1.38
CA ARG A 564 -20.09 -1.29 -1.96
C ARG A 564 -20.87 0.00 -2.16
N LEU A 565 -20.86 0.90 -1.18
CA LEU A 565 -21.53 2.19 -1.28
C LEU A 565 -20.91 3.08 -2.38
N GLU A 566 -19.59 3.05 -2.55
CA GLU A 566 -18.92 3.80 -3.62
C GLU A 566 -19.30 3.29 -5.01
N MET A 567 -19.31 1.97 -5.23
CA MET A 567 -19.78 1.38 -6.50
C MET A 567 -21.24 1.77 -6.79
N LEU A 568 -22.10 1.68 -5.78
CA LEU A 568 -23.51 2.05 -5.89
C LEU A 568 -23.70 3.55 -6.20
N VAL A 569 -22.88 4.43 -5.61
CA VAL A 569 -22.87 5.86 -5.94
C VAL A 569 -22.44 6.11 -7.39
N ARG A 570 -21.37 5.45 -7.87
CA ARG A 570 -20.92 5.54 -9.28
C ARG A 570 -22.02 5.08 -10.25
N GLU A 571 -22.70 3.97 -9.93
CA GLU A 571 -23.85 3.49 -10.70
C GLU A 571 -25.06 4.45 -10.67
N MET A 572 -25.34 5.09 -9.53
CA MET A 572 -26.43 6.06 -9.43
C MET A 572 -26.15 7.30 -10.28
N LEU A 573 -24.93 7.86 -10.22
CA LEU A 573 -24.51 8.99 -11.06
C LEU A 573 -24.70 8.66 -12.56
N GLN A 574 -24.21 7.51 -13.02
CA GLN A 574 -24.42 7.04 -14.41
C GLN A 574 -25.91 6.83 -14.77
N THR A 575 -26.74 6.48 -13.80
CA THR A 575 -28.20 6.30 -14.00
C THR A 575 -28.90 7.66 -14.07
N GLN A 576 -28.46 8.63 -13.27
CA GLN A 576 -28.92 10.01 -13.25
C GLN A 576 -28.55 10.76 -14.54
N ASP A 577 -27.30 10.65 -15.01
CA ASP A 577 -26.84 11.28 -16.26
C ASP A 577 -27.71 10.85 -17.45
N ARG A 578 -27.97 9.54 -17.57
CA ARG A 578 -28.83 8.95 -18.61
C ARG A 578 -30.30 9.38 -18.50
N LEU A 579 -30.79 9.68 -17.30
CA LEU A 579 -32.13 10.22 -17.08
C LEU A 579 -32.20 11.69 -17.49
N VAL A 580 -31.24 12.51 -17.06
CA VAL A 580 -31.14 13.94 -17.43
C VAL A 580 -30.98 14.11 -18.94
N GLU A 581 -30.19 13.26 -19.60
CA GLU A 581 -30.05 13.25 -21.06
C GLU A 581 -31.37 12.91 -21.76
N LYS A 582 -32.08 11.86 -21.35
CA LYS A 582 -33.39 11.50 -21.94
C LYS A 582 -34.44 12.59 -21.71
N LEU A 583 -34.47 13.21 -20.53
CA LEU A 583 -35.37 14.33 -20.24
C LEU A 583 -35.05 15.54 -21.14
N ARG A 584 -33.77 15.94 -21.26
CA ARG A 584 -33.33 17.02 -22.15
C ARG A 584 -33.72 16.76 -23.60
N ASN A 585 -33.46 15.56 -24.11
CA ASN A 585 -33.73 15.22 -25.50
C ASN A 585 -35.25 15.18 -25.78
N SER A 586 -36.05 14.72 -24.82
CA SER A 586 -37.52 14.79 -24.89
C SER A 586 -38.03 16.24 -24.88
N GLY A 587 -37.48 17.09 -24.00
CA GLY A 587 -37.82 18.51 -23.89
C GLY A 587 -37.51 19.28 -25.17
N LYS A 588 -36.29 19.12 -25.71
CA LYS A 588 -35.88 19.73 -26.98
C LYS A 588 -36.78 19.33 -28.15
N GLN A 589 -37.15 18.05 -28.26
CA GLN A 589 -38.08 17.60 -29.31
C GLN A 589 -39.48 18.18 -29.11
N CYS A 590 -39.97 18.28 -27.86
CA CYS A 590 -41.26 18.88 -27.54
C CYS A 590 -41.31 20.36 -27.95
N VAL A 591 -40.30 21.16 -27.55
CA VAL A 591 -40.15 22.57 -27.96
C VAL A 591 -40.10 22.69 -29.49
N GLN A 592 -39.32 21.84 -30.18
CA GLN A 592 -39.24 21.88 -31.64
C GLN A 592 -40.60 21.64 -32.32
N GLN A 593 -41.47 20.78 -31.76
CA GLN A 593 -42.83 20.59 -32.29
C GLN A 593 -43.75 21.79 -32.03
N SER A 594 -43.66 22.45 -30.86
CA SER A 594 -44.47 23.63 -30.56
C SER A 594 -44.03 24.85 -31.36
N GLU A 595 -42.71 25.11 -31.49
CA GLU A 595 -42.14 26.13 -32.38
C GLU A 595 -42.64 25.98 -33.82
N SER A 596 -42.46 24.77 -34.37
CA SER A 596 -42.83 24.46 -35.75
C SER A 596 -44.35 24.54 -35.99
N CYS A 597 -45.16 24.56 -34.92
CA CYS A 597 -46.61 24.76 -34.97
C CYS A 597 -46.97 26.25 -34.89
N LEU A 598 -46.43 26.97 -33.91
CA LEU A 598 -46.60 28.42 -33.75
C LEU A 598 -46.17 29.18 -35.02
N GLN A 599 -45.02 28.84 -35.61
CA GLN A 599 -44.56 29.42 -36.86
C GLN A 599 -45.56 29.22 -38.02
N ALA A 600 -46.20 28.06 -38.09
CA ALA A 600 -47.12 27.71 -39.18
C ALA A 600 -48.56 28.21 -38.95
N LEU A 601 -48.97 28.43 -37.70
CA LEU A 601 -50.22 29.12 -37.34
C LEU A 601 -50.11 30.64 -37.56
N ASN A 602 -48.93 31.22 -37.34
CA ASN A 602 -48.69 32.66 -37.49
C ASN A 602 -48.36 33.11 -38.94
N GLN A 603 -48.42 32.21 -39.94
CA GLN A 603 -48.20 32.60 -41.34
C GLN A 603 -49.40 33.37 -41.92
N PRO A 604 -49.20 34.58 -42.48
CA PRO A 604 -50.27 35.39 -43.07
C PRO A 604 -50.74 34.78 -44.40
N GLY A 605 -51.68 33.83 -44.32
CA GLY A 605 -52.20 33.11 -45.48
C GLY A 605 -52.83 31.74 -45.21
N ALA A 606 -52.89 31.29 -43.94
CA ALA A 606 -53.52 30.02 -43.55
C ALA A 606 -55.03 29.99 -43.91
N LYS A 607 -55.36 29.53 -45.12
CA LYS A 607 -56.74 29.42 -45.61
C LYS A 607 -57.50 28.37 -44.80
N LEU A 608 -58.41 28.84 -43.95
CA LEU A 608 -59.45 28.03 -43.34
C LEU A 608 -60.30 27.38 -44.43
N SER A 609 -60.32 26.04 -44.45
CA SER A 609 -60.99 25.25 -45.48
C SER A 609 -62.51 25.26 -45.29
N CYS A 610 -63.18 26.29 -45.80
CA CYS A 610 -64.60 26.20 -46.10
C CYS A 610 -64.82 25.25 -47.28
N ASN A 611 -65.32 24.05 -46.99
CA ASN A 611 -66.13 23.28 -47.93
C ASN A 611 -66.97 22.28 -47.13
N GLY A 612 -68.29 22.36 -47.31
CA GLY A 612 -69.22 21.33 -46.88
C GLY A 612 -70.15 21.07 -48.05
N ASP A 613 -69.99 19.91 -48.68
CA ASP A 613 -70.93 19.35 -49.65
C ASP A 613 -71.07 17.86 -49.34
N ALA A 614 -72.29 17.34 -49.48
CA ALA A 614 -72.62 15.97 -49.09
C ALA A 614 -72.68 15.03 -50.31
N PRO A 615 -72.31 13.75 -50.14
CA PRO A 615 -72.88 12.66 -50.91
C PRO A 615 -74.01 11.94 -50.15
N GLU A 616 -74.78 11.14 -50.87
CA GLU A 616 -76.14 10.74 -50.53
C GLU A 616 -76.30 9.62 -49.48
N LYS A 617 -77.56 9.37 -49.11
CA LYS A 617 -78.03 8.37 -48.14
C LYS A 617 -77.52 6.94 -48.41
N LYS A 618 -77.31 6.18 -47.33
CA LYS A 618 -77.82 4.81 -47.18
C LYS A 618 -78.12 4.49 -45.71
N GLU A 619 -78.82 3.39 -45.46
CA GLU A 619 -79.71 3.22 -44.30
C GLU A 619 -79.16 2.31 -43.19
N ALA A 620 -79.77 2.45 -42.00
CA ALA A 620 -79.71 1.55 -40.83
C ALA A 620 -78.36 1.45 -40.08
N SER A 621 -78.30 1.07 -38.79
CA SER A 621 -79.34 0.61 -37.84
C SER A 621 -79.14 1.18 -36.42
N LYS A 622 -80.11 0.96 -35.52
CA LYS A 622 -80.10 1.43 -34.12
C LYS A 622 -79.17 0.62 -33.20
N SER A 623 -78.62 1.28 -32.17
CA SER A 623 -78.60 0.79 -30.77
C SER A 623 -78.43 1.97 -29.80
N GLU A 624 -78.94 1.85 -28.57
CA GLU A 624 -79.16 2.97 -27.63
C GLU A 624 -78.22 2.96 -26.39
N ASN A 625 -78.37 3.97 -25.52
CA ASN A 625 -77.68 4.23 -24.23
C ASN A 625 -76.23 4.74 -24.36
N GLY A 626 -75.75 5.80 -23.68
CA GLY A 626 -76.28 6.53 -22.51
C GLY A 626 -75.59 6.09 -21.21
N SER A 627 -75.20 6.94 -20.25
CA SER A 627 -75.16 8.43 -20.14
C SER A 627 -74.14 8.78 -19.01
N ASP A 628 -73.92 9.94 -18.38
CA ASP A 628 -74.41 11.35 -18.29
C ASP A 628 -73.28 12.16 -17.55
N SER A 629 -73.22 13.49 -17.36
CA SER A 629 -73.83 14.70 -17.97
C SER A 629 -73.05 15.94 -17.47
N TRP A 630 -73.21 17.11 -18.08
CA TRP A 630 -73.04 18.44 -17.46
C TRP A 630 -74.15 19.37 -18.00
N PRO A 631 -74.63 20.37 -17.23
CA PRO A 631 -76.01 20.87 -17.35
C PRO A 631 -76.25 21.89 -18.46
N GLU A 632 -77.50 21.95 -18.91
CA GLU A 632 -78.01 22.92 -19.89
C GLU A 632 -78.20 24.33 -19.30
N LEU A 633 -78.08 25.35 -20.16
CA LEU A 633 -78.84 26.59 -20.08
C LEU A 633 -79.40 26.90 -21.48
N ASN A 634 -80.68 27.22 -21.56
CA ASN A 634 -81.45 27.25 -22.81
C ASN A 634 -82.04 28.66 -23.04
N GLY A 635 -82.00 29.20 -24.27
CA GLY A 635 -82.40 30.59 -24.51
C GLY A 635 -82.25 31.16 -25.93
N GLY A 636 -83.23 30.91 -26.80
CA GLY A 636 -83.81 31.95 -27.68
C GLY A 636 -82.99 32.60 -28.81
N SER A 637 -83.04 32.00 -30.01
CA SER A 637 -83.20 32.66 -31.33
C SER A 637 -82.26 33.80 -31.80
N THR A 638 -81.42 33.47 -32.79
CA THR A 638 -81.10 34.26 -34.01
C THR A 638 -80.64 35.73 -33.89
N THR A 639 -79.34 35.97 -34.08
CA THR A 639 -78.84 37.08 -34.92
C THR A 639 -77.37 36.91 -35.35
N THR A 640 -77.08 37.22 -36.62
CA THR A 640 -75.74 37.50 -37.21
C THR A 640 -74.61 36.46 -37.12
N SER A 641 -73.88 36.32 -38.23
CA SER A 641 -72.75 35.39 -38.42
C SER A 641 -71.42 35.86 -37.79
N SER A 642 -71.35 37.09 -37.27
CA SER A 642 -70.15 37.71 -36.69
C SER A 642 -69.75 37.13 -35.33
N THR A 643 -70.71 36.76 -34.49
CA THR A 643 -70.47 36.21 -33.13
C THR A 643 -69.81 34.82 -33.18
N ALA A 644 -70.16 34.00 -34.18
CA ALA A 644 -69.49 32.74 -34.45
C ALA A 644 -68.03 32.94 -34.92
N SER A 645 -67.71 34.09 -35.53
CA SER A 645 -66.35 34.45 -35.92
C SER A 645 -65.52 34.90 -34.70
N SER A 646 -66.03 35.80 -33.86
CA SER A 646 -65.30 36.24 -32.66
C SER A 646 -65.17 35.11 -31.62
N SER A 647 -66.18 34.27 -31.45
CA SER A 647 -66.10 33.07 -30.60
C SER A 647 -64.99 32.10 -31.07
N ARG A 648 -64.81 31.94 -32.39
CA ARG A 648 -63.71 31.13 -32.96
C ARG A 648 -62.35 31.81 -32.82
N GLN A 649 -62.26 33.13 -33.05
CA GLN A 649 -61.02 33.88 -32.90
C GLN A 649 -60.53 33.87 -31.45
N ASN A 650 -61.39 34.25 -30.49
CA ASN A 650 -61.06 34.19 -29.05
C ASN A 650 -60.62 32.78 -28.61
N LYS A 651 -61.16 31.72 -29.22
CA LYS A 651 -60.78 30.33 -28.94
C LYS A 651 -59.44 29.94 -29.58
N LEU A 652 -59.08 30.51 -30.73
CA LEU A 652 -57.77 30.38 -31.35
C LEU A 652 -56.70 31.15 -30.55
N ASP A 653 -57.01 32.39 -30.16
CA ASP A 653 -56.12 33.25 -29.38
C ASP A 653 -55.79 32.61 -28.01
N LEU A 654 -56.80 32.09 -27.31
CA LEU A 654 -56.64 31.33 -26.06
C LEU A 654 -55.85 30.02 -26.22
N MET A 655 -55.77 29.46 -27.44
CA MET A 655 -54.94 28.29 -27.75
C MET A 655 -53.51 28.67 -28.13
N LEU A 656 -53.30 29.82 -28.79
CA LEU A 656 -51.98 30.40 -29.05
C LEU A 656 -51.29 30.79 -27.74
N ASP A 657 -52.00 31.51 -26.88
CA ASP A 657 -51.54 31.91 -25.54
C ASP A 657 -51.03 30.71 -24.73
N LYS A 658 -51.84 29.65 -24.60
CA LYS A 658 -51.45 28.41 -23.89
C LYS A 658 -50.33 27.61 -24.58
N LEU A 659 -50.21 27.68 -25.91
CA LEU A 659 -49.04 27.13 -26.62
C LEU A 659 -47.77 27.93 -26.33
N GLN A 660 -47.87 29.24 -26.10
CA GLN A 660 -46.74 30.09 -25.72
C GLN A 660 -46.36 29.90 -24.24
N THR A 661 -47.32 29.77 -23.32
CA THR A 661 -47.04 29.38 -21.92
C THR A 661 -46.31 28.04 -21.86
N THR A 662 -46.93 26.97 -22.40
CA THR A 662 -46.36 25.62 -22.33
C THR A 662 -45.05 25.45 -23.10
N ARG A 663 -44.76 26.30 -24.10
CA ARG A 663 -43.44 26.41 -24.72
C ARG A 663 -42.42 26.99 -23.73
N THR A 664 -42.76 28.10 -23.08
CA THR A 664 -41.87 28.81 -22.14
C THR A 664 -41.48 27.90 -20.97
N ASP A 665 -42.46 27.20 -20.39
CA ASP A 665 -42.23 26.22 -19.30
C ASP A 665 -41.22 25.12 -19.72
N LEU A 666 -41.31 24.64 -20.96
CA LEU A 666 -40.42 23.61 -21.49
C LEU A 666 -39.02 24.13 -21.85
N GLU A 667 -38.90 25.38 -22.28
CA GLU A 667 -37.61 26.04 -22.49
C GLU A 667 -36.88 26.24 -21.16
N GLU A 668 -37.59 26.66 -20.11
CA GLU A 668 -37.05 26.81 -18.75
C GLU A 668 -36.62 25.47 -18.14
N VAL A 669 -37.46 24.42 -18.22
CA VAL A 669 -37.08 23.06 -17.82
C VAL A 669 -35.86 22.56 -18.62
N THR A 670 -35.76 22.90 -19.92
CA THR A 670 -34.60 22.52 -20.75
C THR A 670 -33.33 23.26 -20.35
N ALA A 671 -33.43 24.52 -19.90
CA ALA A 671 -32.31 25.30 -19.36
C ALA A 671 -31.81 24.73 -18.02
N LEU A 672 -32.71 24.47 -17.07
CA LEU A 672 -32.39 23.81 -15.79
C LEU A 672 -31.73 22.44 -15.99
N LEU A 673 -32.23 21.65 -16.94
CA LEU A 673 -31.61 20.37 -17.33
C LEU A 673 -30.22 20.55 -17.94
N HIS A 674 -29.93 21.63 -18.67
CA HIS A 674 -28.58 21.91 -19.18
C HIS A 674 -27.61 22.25 -18.05
N GLU A 675 -28.05 23.11 -17.13
CA GLU A 675 -27.27 23.58 -16.00
C GLU A 675 -26.90 22.46 -15.03
N ASN A 676 -27.82 21.52 -14.74
CA ASN A 676 -27.48 20.36 -13.89
C ASN A 676 -26.42 19.46 -14.53
N THR A 677 -26.41 19.22 -15.85
CA THR A 677 -25.26 18.47 -16.44
C THR A 677 -23.95 19.24 -16.29
N SER A 678 -23.92 20.56 -16.46
CA SER A 678 -22.71 21.35 -16.19
C SER A 678 -22.29 21.26 -14.71
N MET A 679 -23.24 21.12 -13.79
CA MET A 679 -22.96 20.88 -12.37
C MET A 679 -22.45 19.45 -12.11
N MET A 680 -23.04 18.44 -12.74
CA MET A 680 -22.64 17.02 -12.67
C MET A 680 -21.25 16.79 -13.28
N GLU A 681 -20.91 17.46 -14.40
CA GLU A 681 -19.56 17.44 -14.98
C GLU A 681 -18.52 18.04 -14.01
N ARG A 682 -18.85 19.18 -13.39
CA ARG A 682 -18.03 19.79 -12.32
C ARG A 682 -17.91 18.88 -11.10
N PHE A 683 -19.00 18.23 -10.70
CA PHE A 683 -19.02 17.27 -9.59
C PHE A 683 -18.20 16.00 -9.90
N GLN A 684 -18.25 15.48 -11.13
CA GLN A 684 -17.45 14.34 -11.57
C GLN A 684 -15.96 14.69 -11.65
N MET A 685 -15.59 15.90 -12.07
CA MET A 685 -14.19 16.37 -11.97
C MET A 685 -13.73 16.44 -10.51
N LEU A 686 -14.53 17.02 -9.61
CA LEU A 686 -14.24 17.05 -8.16
C LEU A 686 -14.28 15.65 -7.49
N HIS A 687 -14.96 14.67 -8.08
CA HIS A 687 -14.99 13.29 -7.62
C HIS A 687 -13.85 12.42 -8.22
N THR A 688 -13.15 12.90 -9.25
CA THR A 688 -12.02 12.20 -9.89
C THR A 688 -10.65 12.75 -9.49
N GLN A 689 -10.54 14.04 -9.16
CA GLN A 689 -9.36 14.56 -8.46
C GLN A 689 -9.35 14.11 -7.00
N ASP A 690 -8.16 13.78 -6.48
CA ASP A 690 -8.05 13.31 -5.09
C ASP A 690 -8.03 14.46 -4.09
N GLY A 691 -8.77 14.28 -2.99
CA GLY A 691 -9.27 15.41 -2.21
C GLY A 691 -8.25 16.00 -1.24
N SER A 692 -7.86 17.26 -1.47
CA SER A 692 -7.30 18.14 -0.43
C SER A 692 -7.88 19.55 -0.42
N GLU A 693 -8.35 20.09 -1.54
CA GLU A 693 -8.77 21.49 -1.62
C GLU A 693 -10.30 21.68 -1.61
N ASP A 694 -10.69 22.61 -0.73
CA ASP A 694 -11.95 23.32 -0.64
C ASP A 694 -13.28 22.55 -0.45
N LEU A 695 -13.39 21.87 0.71
CA LEU A 695 -14.68 21.44 1.29
C LEU A 695 -15.72 22.58 1.44
N LYS A 696 -15.35 23.87 1.46
CA LYS A 696 -16.32 24.97 1.55
C LYS A 696 -17.02 25.24 0.22
N SER A 697 -16.38 24.92 -0.91
CA SER A 697 -17.04 24.98 -2.23
C SER A 697 -18.29 24.10 -2.30
N TRP A 698 -18.29 22.95 -1.59
CA TRP A 698 -19.40 22.01 -1.53
C TRP A 698 -20.63 22.61 -0.82
N GLU A 699 -20.43 23.37 0.27
CA GLU A 699 -21.51 24.13 0.91
C GLU A 699 -21.96 25.31 0.06
N TYR A 700 -21.02 26.06 -0.56
CA TYR A 700 -21.35 27.27 -1.29
C TYR A 700 -22.20 27.01 -2.54
N VAL A 701 -21.81 26.03 -3.36
CA VAL A 701 -22.59 25.57 -4.52
C VAL A 701 -23.93 24.97 -4.06
N GLY A 702 -23.91 24.20 -2.96
CA GLY A 702 -25.09 23.55 -2.40
C GLY A 702 -26.16 24.51 -1.85
N ASN A 703 -25.76 25.71 -1.40
CA ASN A 703 -26.65 26.70 -0.79
C ASN A 703 -27.15 27.77 -1.77
N TRP A 704 -26.36 28.16 -2.78
CA TRP A 704 -26.75 29.23 -3.72
C TRP A 704 -28.02 28.89 -4.52
N TYR A 705 -28.12 27.66 -5.05
CA TYR A 705 -29.33 27.18 -5.75
C TYR A 705 -30.54 27.00 -4.84
N SER A 706 -30.34 26.82 -3.53
CA SER A 706 -31.46 26.68 -2.59
C SER A 706 -32.36 27.90 -2.57
N TYR A 707 -31.82 29.10 -2.80
CA TYR A 707 -32.59 30.33 -2.86
C TYR A 707 -33.30 30.48 -4.21
N GLN A 708 -32.56 30.39 -5.32
CA GLN A 708 -33.13 30.60 -6.66
C GLN A 708 -34.26 29.62 -7.00
N LEU A 709 -34.12 28.34 -6.64
CA LEU A 709 -35.15 27.35 -6.96
C LEU A 709 -36.38 27.42 -6.02
N LEU A 710 -36.21 27.88 -4.77
CA LEU A 710 -37.34 28.16 -3.87
C LEU A 710 -38.09 29.45 -4.25
N ASP A 711 -37.38 30.50 -4.66
CA ASP A 711 -38.02 31.75 -5.09
C ASP A 711 -38.69 31.57 -6.47
N TRP A 712 -38.15 30.76 -7.38
CA TRP A 712 -38.88 30.34 -8.59
C TRP A 712 -40.17 29.59 -8.25
N PHE A 713 -40.11 28.63 -7.32
CA PHE A 713 -41.29 27.88 -6.88
C PHE A 713 -42.34 28.78 -6.20
N ARG A 714 -41.92 29.87 -5.53
CA ARG A 714 -42.80 30.91 -4.97
C ARG A 714 -43.40 31.87 -6.00
N MET A 715 -42.94 31.84 -7.25
CA MET A 715 -43.52 32.61 -8.36
C MET A 715 -44.47 31.78 -9.23
N GLN A 716 -44.53 30.46 -9.01
CA GLN A 716 -45.33 29.48 -9.78
C GLN A 716 -46.48 28.84 -8.97
N VAL A 717 -46.66 29.25 -7.70
CA VAL A 717 -47.72 28.79 -6.76
C VAL A 717 -48.49 30.00 -6.23
#